data_AF-A0A9Q7TL32-F1
#
_entry.id   AF-A0A9Q7TL32-F1
#
_cell.length_a   1.000
_cell.length_b   1.000
_cell.length_c   1.000
_cell.angle_alpha   90.00
_cell.angle_beta   90.00
_cell.angle_gamma   90.00
#
_symmetry.space_group_name_H-M   'P 1'
#
loop_
_entity.id
_entity.type
_entity.pdbx_description
1 polymer ?
#
loop_
_entity_poly.entity_id
_entity_poly.type
_entity_poly.pdbx_seq_one_letter_code
_entity_poly.pdbx_strand_id
1 'polypeptide(L)'
;MLDRSLIIYLDDLLIYSSTLKQHQEHVSAVLARLRQAGLYAKAEKCQFSTSQTEFLGFVVSDQGVAMDPSKTEVITNWPVPKSVHDVQVFLGFCNFYRRFIPQYSRTAYPLTQLLHKEAQSAPFAWHNDAQHAFEQLHSAFGTDTILRHFDPTWPIIVETDASDFAVTAVLSQTFDQGARHPIAFFSKKLDPAQLNYPIFDKEMFAIVAAFKHWRQYLEGAKFQVQVLTDHRSLEYFTTTKQLNCRQACWSELLADFDFVIQYRPGAQAGLPDALTRRSDMRPKDRGPSLMQEHNPGNFQTLLKPHQLRLAATGILTVKSDITDKIRDALPRDPWTSLLLERVHLGSAPPGFAINSMNLLTYQDSVCVPEVDDLRLLIAARHKPYGHLKSLPVPPHPWSSISMDLIEQLPPSSDFTAILVVVDRLTKMAIFVPTTNELDAPKLAKLFLRHVYSKHGLPTSIVSDRGSEFTSHFWRSLSTLLGIENHFSSAYHPQSDGQTERINQVLEQFLRGYSNHLQTDWSDLLPLAEFSYNNAEHASTQLTPFFANYRYHPRFSFDNTDPASPALFLTARSYADQLKQLHEYVCGELVKANSQSAEQFDKHRLPAPQFRPGDRVWLSADNIHSLRPTKKLDYHRLGPFSVSEIISSHAYRLQLPPSMKIHNVFHVDRLEPYVTNTIPNRVQPPPPPVEVESDLEYEVEQILDSKVDHHYRDPLFYLVRWVGYGPDHNSWEPASNLTHASDLITEFHTANPTRPSPTHG
;
A
#
# COMPACT_ATOMS: atom_id res chain seq x y z
N MET A 1 24.63 -21.62 -21.10
CA MET A 1 25.78 -21.01 -21.81
C MET A 1 25.64 -19.51 -21.77
N LEU A 2 24.49 -18.99 -22.19
CA LEU A 2 24.09 -17.61 -21.89
C LEU A 2 24.25 -17.30 -20.40
N ASP A 3 24.85 -16.15 -20.13
CA ASP A 3 25.13 -15.57 -18.80
C ASP A 3 25.93 -16.47 -17.84
N ARG A 4 26.57 -17.52 -18.37
CA ARG A 4 27.50 -18.40 -17.66
C ARG A 4 28.88 -18.41 -18.27
N SER A 5 28.97 -18.37 -19.60
CA SER A 5 30.21 -18.44 -20.38
C SER A 5 30.14 -17.67 -21.69
N LEU A 6 28.98 -17.06 -22.00
CA LEU A 6 28.69 -16.32 -23.22
C LEU A 6 27.73 -15.17 -22.89
N ILE A 7 28.12 -13.95 -23.26
CA ILE A 7 27.27 -12.77 -23.29
C ILE A 7 27.01 -12.42 -24.75
N ILE A 8 25.77 -12.08 -25.09
CA ILE A 8 25.37 -11.68 -26.45
C ILE A 8 24.71 -10.32 -26.37
N TYR A 9 25.10 -9.41 -27.25
CA TYR A 9 24.41 -8.16 -27.47
C TYR A 9 24.30 -7.91 -28.98
N LEU A 10 23.08 -8.02 -29.51
CA LEU A 10 22.82 -7.97 -30.95
C LEU A 10 23.70 -8.96 -31.72
N ASP A 11 24.70 -8.47 -32.47
CA ASP A 11 25.65 -9.21 -33.29
C ASP A 11 26.99 -9.48 -32.60
N ASP A 12 27.25 -8.90 -31.42
CA ASP A 12 28.48 -9.08 -30.66
C ASP A 12 28.35 -10.24 -29.65
N LEU A 13 29.29 -11.20 -29.73
CA LEU A 13 29.38 -12.36 -28.84
C LEU A 13 30.66 -12.30 -28.02
N LEU A 14 30.54 -12.20 -26.69
CA LEU A 14 31.66 -12.28 -25.76
C LEU A 14 31.67 -13.64 -25.05
N ILE A 15 32.68 -14.46 -25.33
CA ILE A 15 32.88 -15.76 -24.69
C ILE A 15 33.96 -15.61 -23.63
N TYR A 16 33.69 -16.01 -22.38
CA TYR A 16 34.63 -15.89 -21.27
C TYR A 16 34.69 -17.19 -20.48
N SER A 17 35.85 -17.48 -19.88
CA SER A 17 36.12 -18.75 -19.19
C SER A 17 37.29 -18.60 -18.22
N SER A 18 37.31 -19.40 -17.16
CA SER A 18 38.36 -19.34 -16.13
C SER A 18 39.69 -19.99 -16.55
N THR A 19 39.65 -20.92 -17.51
CA THR A 19 40.85 -21.63 -18.01
C THR A 19 40.84 -21.76 -19.52
N LEU A 20 42.02 -21.82 -20.13
CA LEU A 20 42.17 -21.94 -21.58
C LEU A 20 41.51 -23.22 -22.14
N LYS A 21 41.59 -24.34 -21.40
CA LYS A 21 40.97 -25.60 -21.81
C LYS A 21 39.44 -25.49 -21.89
N GLN A 22 38.82 -24.95 -20.83
CA GLN A 22 37.37 -24.69 -20.83
C GLN A 22 36.98 -23.66 -21.89
N HIS A 23 37.83 -22.67 -22.14
CA HIS A 23 37.59 -21.66 -23.17
C HIS A 23 37.48 -22.29 -24.56
N GLN A 24 38.39 -23.22 -24.90
CA GLN A 24 38.32 -23.95 -26.18
C GLN A 24 37.04 -24.77 -26.31
N GLU A 25 36.61 -25.43 -25.24
CA GLU A 25 35.34 -26.19 -25.20
C GLU A 25 34.13 -25.27 -25.40
N HIS A 26 34.10 -24.11 -24.73
CA HIS A 26 33.03 -23.12 -24.87
C HIS A 26 32.99 -22.50 -26.27
N VAL A 27 34.13 -22.08 -26.82
CA VAL A 27 34.22 -21.53 -28.19
C VAL A 27 33.73 -22.55 -29.21
N SER A 28 34.18 -23.81 -29.11
CA SER A 28 33.73 -24.89 -30.00
C SER A 28 32.21 -25.08 -29.94
N ALA A 29 31.65 -25.09 -28.73
CA ALA A 29 30.22 -25.27 -28.53
C ALA A 29 29.36 -24.09 -29.01
N VAL A 30 29.89 -22.87 -28.99
CA VAL A 30 29.23 -21.67 -29.54
C VAL A 30 29.26 -21.70 -31.06
N LEU A 31 30.43 -21.95 -31.67
CA LEU A 31 30.57 -22.05 -33.12
C LEU A 31 29.72 -23.19 -33.71
N ALA A 32 29.63 -24.32 -33.02
CA ALA A 32 28.76 -25.43 -33.42
C ALA A 32 27.28 -25.01 -33.46
N ARG A 33 26.82 -24.21 -32.50
CA ARG A 33 25.45 -23.68 -32.49
C ARG A 33 25.20 -22.65 -33.58
N LEU A 34 26.14 -21.72 -33.80
CA LEU A 34 26.05 -20.77 -34.92
C LEU A 34 25.92 -21.52 -36.25
N ARG A 35 26.73 -22.56 -36.44
CA ARG A 35 26.66 -23.42 -37.62
C ARG A 35 25.31 -24.14 -37.77
N GLN A 36 24.75 -24.68 -36.67
CA GLN A 36 23.43 -25.31 -36.69
C GLN A 36 22.31 -24.32 -37.04
N ALA A 37 22.43 -23.08 -36.59
CA ALA A 37 21.46 -22.02 -36.85
C ALA A 37 21.67 -21.32 -38.21
N GLY A 38 22.67 -21.70 -39.01
CA GLY A 38 22.99 -21.05 -40.28
C GLY A 38 23.54 -19.63 -40.13
N LEU A 39 24.14 -19.30 -38.98
CA LEU A 39 24.75 -18.01 -38.69
C LEU A 39 26.27 -18.07 -38.89
N TYR A 40 26.85 -16.99 -39.43
CA TYR A 40 28.26 -16.92 -39.77
C TYR A 40 28.94 -15.76 -39.05
N ALA A 41 30.06 -16.04 -38.38
CA ALA A 41 30.91 -15.01 -37.79
C ALA A 41 31.96 -14.55 -38.82
N LYS A 42 32.17 -13.23 -38.93
CA LYS A 42 33.19 -12.67 -39.82
C LYS A 42 34.58 -12.82 -39.18
N ALA A 43 35.37 -13.77 -39.66
CA ALA A 43 36.68 -14.13 -39.07
C ALA A 43 37.63 -12.93 -38.87
N GLU A 44 37.64 -11.95 -39.79
CA GLU A 44 38.46 -10.73 -39.69
C GLU A 44 38.13 -9.86 -38.47
N LYS A 45 36.90 -9.94 -37.94
CA LYS A 45 36.45 -9.19 -36.77
C LYS A 45 36.51 -10.02 -35.48
N CYS A 46 36.82 -11.31 -35.56
CA CYS A 46 36.85 -12.18 -34.40
C CYS A 46 38.22 -12.12 -33.72
N GLN A 47 38.21 -11.92 -32.41
CA GLN A 47 39.38 -12.09 -31.56
C GLN A 47 39.21 -13.36 -30.73
N PHE A 48 40.24 -14.22 -30.70
CA PHE A 48 40.19 -15.50 -29.99
C PHE A 48 41.32 -15.60 -28.97
N SER A 49 41.01 -16.15 -27.79
CA SER A 49 41.99 -16.47 -26.74
C SER A 49 42.86 -15.29 -26.29
N THR A 50 42.28 -14.09 -26.20
CA THR A 50 42.95 -12.89 -25.68
C THR A 50 42.67 -12.70 -24.19
N SER A 51 43.61 -12.08 -23.46
CA SER A 51 43.42 -11.72 -22.04
C SER A 51 42.61 -10.44 -21.85
N GLN A 52 42.53 -9.61 -22.90
CA GLN A 52 41.71 -8.41 -22.97
C GLN A 52 41.05 -8.29 -24.34
N THR A 53 39.85 -7.73 -24.40
CA THR A 53 39.14 -7.50 -25.66
C THR A 53 38.19 -6.30 -25.55
N GLU A 54 37.88 -5.67 -26.68
CA GLU A 54 36.86 -4.62 -26.74
C GLU A 54 35.48 -5.25 -26.85
N PHE A 55 34.55 -4.82 -25.99
CA PHE A 55 33.16 -5.25 -26.05
C PHE A 55 32.24 -4.09 -25.67
N LEU A 56 31.30 -3.74 -26.56
CA LEU A 56 30.33 -2.65 -26.38
C LEU A 56 30.97 -1.30 -26.03
N GLY A 57 32.16 -1.03 -26.57
CA GLY A 57 32.91 0.21 -26.34
C GLY A 57 33.60 0.32 -24.97
N PHE A 58 33.82 -0.82 -24.32
CA PHE A 58 34.65 -0.97 -23.13
C PHE A 58 35.77 -1.98 -23.39
N VAL A 59 36.88 -1.86 -22.64
CA VAL A 59 37.91 -2.88 -22.61
C VAL A 59 37.62 -3.82 -21.46
N VAL A 60 37.38 -5.09 -21.76
CA VAL A 60 37.12 -6.15 -20.79
C VAL A 60 38.38 -6.99 -20.62
N SER A 61 38.87 -7.13 -19.39
CA SER A 61 40.03 -7.94 -19.03
C SER A 61 39.74 -8.87 -17.85
N ASP A 62 40.74 -9.66 -17.46
CA ASP A 62 40.73 -10.47 -16.23
C ASP A 62 40.67 -9.62 -14.94
N GLN A 63 41.19 -8.39 -14.98
CA GLN A 63 41.21 -7.47 -13.84
C GLN A 63 39.88 -6.72 -13.67
N GLY A 64 39.12 -6.53 -14.74
CA GLY A 64 37.87 -5.77 -14.69
C GLY A 64 37.42 -5.25 -16.04
N VAL A 65 36.68 -4.16 -16.00
CA VAL A 65 36.26 -3.40 -17.16
C VAL A 65 36.85 -2.00 -17.05
N ALA A 66 37.41 -1.51 -18.16
CA ALA A 66 37.99 -0.19 -18.29
C ALA A 66 37.34 0.59 -19.44
N MET A 67 37.59 1.90 -19.48
CA MET A 67 37.21 2.73 -20.61
C MET A 67 38.09 2.38 -21.82
N ASP A 68 37.56 2.56 -23.02
CA ASP A 68 38.31 2.34 -24.26
C ASP A 68 39.30 3.51 -24.47
N PRO A 69 40.62 3.25 -24.51
CA PRO A 69 41.64 4.29 -24.68
C PRO A 69 41.42 5.16 -25.92
N SER A 70 40.93 4.56 -27.01
CA SER A 70 40.69 5.31 -28.25
C SER A 70 39.58 6.36 -28.07
N LYS A 71 38.60 6.07 -27.22
CA LYS A 71 37.47 6.97 -26.92
C LYS A 71 37.80 7.95 -25.80
N THR A 72 38.61 7.57 -24.81
CA THR A 72 39.08 8.50 -23.78
C THR A 72 40.10 9.50 -24.32
N GLU A 73 40.92 9.13 -25.31
CA GLU A 73 41.80 10.07 -26.03
C GLU A 73 41.01 11.16 -26.77
N VAL A 74 39.86 10.81 -27.36
CA VAL A 74 38.96 11.78 -28.01
C VAL A 74 38.42 12.78 -27.00
N ILE A 75 38.06 12.33 -25.79
CA ILE A 75 37.60 13.24 -24.72
C ILE A 75 38.76 14.09 -24.21
N THR A 76 39.91 13.50 -23.92
CA THR A 76 41.07 14.21 -23.38
C THR A 76 41.53 15.34 -24.30
N ASN A 77 41.42 15.14 -25.62
CA ASN A 77 41.78 16.13 -26.65
C ASN A 77 40.59 16.98 -27.14
N TRP A 78 39.42 16.88 -26.49
CA TRP A 78 38.23 17.62 -26.92
C TRP A 78 38.44 19.14 -26.79
N PRO A 79 38.11 19.94 -27.82
CA PRO A 79 38.25 21.40 -27.73
C PRO A 79 37.18 22.00 -26.82
N VAL A 80 37.49 23.13 -26.17
CA VAL A 80 36.52 23.84 -25.32
C VAL A 80 35.24 24.15 -26.12
N PRO A 81 34.06 23.72 -25.64
CA PRO A 81 32.78 23.95 -26.31
C PRO A 81 32.49 25.44 -26.52
N LYS A 82 32.07 25.82 -27.74
CA LYS A 82 31.79 27.22 -28.11
C LYS A 82 30.30 27.52 -28.30
N SER A 83 29.46 26.49 -28.23
CA SER A 83 28.02 26.61 -28.38
C SER A 83 27.28 25.64 -27.46
N VAL A 84 25.99 25.89 -27.24
CA VAL A 84 25.08 24.98 -26.50
C VAL A 84 25.08 23.59 -27.14
N HIS A 85 25.12 23.52 -28.47
CA HIS A 85 25.18 22.24 -29.18
C HIS A 85 26.48 21.49 -28.87
N ASP A 86 27.64 22.17 -28.89
CA ASP A 86 28.92 21.54 -28.56
C ASP A 86 28.93 21.00 -27.12
N VAL A 87 28.30 21.72 -26.19
CA VAL A 87 28.15 21.26 -24.79
C VAL A 87 27.25 20.02 -24.71
N GLN A 88 26.16 19.97 -25.47
CA GLN A 88 25.28 18.79 -25.52
C GLN A 88 26.01 17.57 -26.08
N VAL A 89 26.79 17.74 -27.15
CA VAL A 89 27.56 16.65 -27.77
C VAL A 89 28.62 16.15 -26.79
N PHE A 90 29.38 17.05 -26.16
CA PHE A 90 30.39 16.71 -25.16
C PHE A 90 29.77 15.94 -23.98
N LEU A 91 28.71 16.49 -23.36
CA LEU A 91 28.05 15.85 -22.23
C LEU A 91 27.38 14.52 -22.61
N GLY A 92 26.86 14.40 -23.83
CA GLY A 92 26.31 13.16 -24.36
C GLY A 92 27.37 12.05 -24.41
N PHE A 93 28.58 12.39 -24.88
CA PHE A 93 29.70 11.45 -24.92
C PHE A 93 30.20 11.10 -23.51
N CYS A 94 30.39 12.10 -22.64
CA CYS A 94 30.84 11.86 -21.28
C CYS A 94 29.84 11.01 -20.47
N ASN A 95 28.53 11.15 -20.74
CA ASN A 95 27.49 10.39 -20.07
C ASN A 95 27.56 8.87 -20.36
N PHE A 96 28.14 8.46 -21.50
CA PHE A 96 28.37 7.03 -21.81
C PHE A 96 29.31 6.37 -20.79
N TYR A 97 30.34 7.11 -20.36
CA TYR A 97 31.37 6.64 -19.42
C TYR A 97 31.14 7.07 -17.96
N ARG A 98 30.00 7.68 -17.65
CA ARG A 98 29.69 8.18 -16.30
C ARG A 98 29.90 7.14 -15.18
N ARG A 99 29.78 5.84 -15.50
CA ARG A 99 29.95 4.74 -14.53
C ARG A 99 31.38 4.59 -14.01
N PHE A 100 32.36 5.16 -14.71
CA PHE A 100 33.79 5.15 -14.35
C PHE A 100 34.23 6.42 -13.62
N ILE A 101 33.38 7.45 -13.59
CA ILE A 101 33.73 8.75 -13.04
C ILE A 101 33.05 8.95 -11.69
N PRO A 102 33.83 9.01 -10.59
CA PRO A 102 33.30 9.38 -9.29
C PRO A 102 32.60 10.73 -9.35
N GLN A 103 31.39 10.81 -8.77
CA GLN A 103 30.63 12.05 -8.64
C GLN A 103 30.32 12.79 -9.96
N TYR A 104 30.22 12.07 -11.10
CA TYR A 104 30.04 12.66 -12.44
C TYR A 104 29.00 13.80 -12.54
N SER A 105 27.78 13.62 -12.03
CA SER A 105 26.72 14.65 -12.15
C SER A 105 27.05 15.92 -11.37
N ARG A 106 27.88 15.80 -10.33
CA ARG A 106 28.36 16.94 -9.55
C ARG A 106 29.36 17.76 -10.36
N THR A 107 30.35 17.09 -10.94
CA THR A 107 31.38 17.70 -11.79
C THR A 107 30.77 18.30 -13.05
N ALA A 108 29.83 17.60 -13.69
CA ALA A 108 29.16 18.06 -14.91
C ALA A 108 28.10 19.15 -14.66
N TYR A 109 27.75 19.47 -13.41
CA TYR A 109 26.65 20.38 -13.09
C TYR A 109 26.78 21.76 -13.75
N PRO A 110 27.94 22.47 -13.67
CA PRO A 110 28.11 23.78 -14.32
C PRO A 110 27.91 23.72 -15.83
N LEU A 111 28.36 22.64 -16.48
CA LEU A 111 28.16 22.43 -17.91
C LEU A 111 26.68 22.18 -18.25
N THR A 112 25.95 21.45 -17.40
CA THR A 112 24.50 21.25 -17.62
C THR A 112 23.69 22.53 -17.42
N GLN A 113 24.19 23.51 -16.65
CA GLN A 113 23.50 24.79 -16.46
C GLN A 113 23.46 25.61 -17.76
N LEU A 114 24.51 25.50 -18.59
CA LEU A 114 24.57 26.13 -19.91
C LEU A 114 23.49 25.62 -20.88
N LEU A 115 22.82 24.50 -20.56
CA LEU A 115 21.77 23.90 -21.39
C LEU A 115 20.35 24.36 -21.04
N HIS A 116 20.14 25.10 -19.94
CA HIS A 116 18.79 25.50 -19.50
C HIS A 116 18.15 26.53 -20.43
N LYS A 117 16.81 26.50 -20.57
CA LYS A 117 16.04 27.40 -21.47
C LYS A 117 16.31 28.89 -21.20
N GLU A 118 16.48 29.28 -19.94
CA GLU A 118 16.81 30.67 -19.57
C GLU A 118 18.22 31.06 -20.04
N ALA A 119 19.17 30.12 -20.02
CA ALA A 119 20.52 30.31 -20.56
C ALA A 119 20.55 30.29 -22.10
N GLN A 120 19.57 29.62 -22.75
CA GLN A 120 19.39 29.64 -24.21
C GLN A 120 18.79 30.95 -24.72
N SER A 121 18.12 31.73 -23.85
CA SER A 121 17.60 33.07 -24.17
C SER A 121 18.66 34.17 -24.14
N ALA A 122 19.81 33.90 -23.51
CA ALA A 122 20.97 34.79 -23.45
C ALA A 122 22.06 34.33 -24.46
N PRO A 123 22.95 35.22 -24.93
CA PRO A 123 24.09 34.81 -25.74
C PRO A 123 24.97 33.83 -24.94
N PHE A 124 25.37 32.72 -25.58
CA PHE A 124 26.18 31.67 -24.95
C PHE A 124 27.44 32.27 -24.32
N ALA A 125 27.57 32.12 -23.00
CA ALA A 125 28.68 32.63 -22.22
C ALA A 125 29.37 31.49 -21.46
N TRP A 126 30.58 31.14 -21.88
CA TRP A 126 31.43 30.19 -21.17
C TRP A 126 32.07 30.87 -19.95
N HIS A 127 31.66 30.46 -18.75
CA HIS A 127 32.16 31.03 -17.50
C HIS A 127 33.26 30.17 -16.86
N ASN A 128 33.99 30.73 -15.89
CA ASN A 128 35.11 30.06 -15.23
C ASN A 128 34.71 28.74 -14.55
N ASP A 129 33.50 28.62 -14.01
CA ASP A 129 33.05 27.36 -13.39
C ASP A 129 32.79 26.26 -14.43
N ALA A 130 32.33 26.63 -15.64
CA ALA A 130 32.21 25.72 -16.76
C ALA A 130 33.60 25.25 -17.25
N GLN A 131 34.58 26.16 -17.31
CA GLN A 131 35.96 25.82 -17.64
C GLN A 131 36.57 24.85 -16.62
N HIS A 132 36.39 25.11 -15.32
CA HIS A 132 36.89 24.24 -14.27
C HIS A 132 36.22 22.86 -14.29
N ALA A 133 34.89 22.81 -14.48
CA ALA A 133 34.17 21.55 -14.65
C ALA A 133 34.65 20.74 -15.86
N PHE A 134 34.93 21.42 -16.97
CA PHE A 134 35.47 20.81 -18.19
C PHE A 134 36.86 20.20 -17.94
N GLU A 135 37.78 20.93 -17.31
CA GLU A 135 39.12 20.44 -16.96
C GLU A 135 39.08 19.28 -15.97
N GLN A 136 38.17 19.32 -14.99
CA GLN A 136 37.99 18.21 -14.04
C GLN A 136 37.49 16.94 -14.72
N LEU A 137 36.58 17.04 -15.69
CA LEU A 137 36.14 15.89 -16.48
C LEU A 137 37.29 15.35 -17.32
N HIS A 138 38.06 16.20 -18.02
CA HIS A 138 39.23 15.76 -18.78
C HIS A 138 40.24 15.00 -17.90
N SER A 139 40.54 15.52 -16.71
CA SER A 139 41.42 14.85 -15.76
C SER A 139 40.87 13.49 -15.32
N ALA A 140 39.56 13.40 -15.02
CA ALA A 140 38.92 12.14 -14.64
C ALA A 140 38.94 11.09 -15.77
N PHE A 141 38.77 11.52 -17.02
CA PHE A 141 38.89 10.65 -18.19
C PHE A 141 40.33 10.20 -18.47
N GLY A 142 41.32 10.99 -18.04
CA GLY A 142 42.73 10.65 -18.10
C GLY A 142 43.19 9.69 -16.99
N THR A 143 42.39 9.48 -15.94
CA THR A 143 42.69 8.48 -14.90
C THR A 143 42.25 7.10 -15.33
N ASP A 144 43.16 6.12 -15.28
CA ASP A 144 42.88 4.72 -15.64
C ASP A 144 42.08 4.00 -14.54
N THR A 145 40.80 4.34 -14.45
CA THR A 145 39.89 3.76 -13.46
C THR A 145 39.38 2.41 -13.96
N ILE A 146 39.91 1.34 -13.40
CA ILE A 146 39.46 -0.03 -13.65
C ILE A 146 38.36 -0.40 -12.66
N LEU A 147 37.18 -0.75 -13.17
CA LEU A 147 36.08 -1.28 -12.36
C LEU A 147 36.18 -2.80 -12.32
N ARG A 148 36.30 -3.38 -11.13
CA ARG A 148 36.43 -4.84 -11.00
C ARG A 148 35.10 -5.54 -11.30
N HIS A 149 35.17 -6.76 -11.81
CA HIS A 149 33.99 -7.60 -12.02
C HIS A 149 33.29 -7.90 -10.69
N PHE A 150 31.96 -7.80 -10.69
CA PHE A 150 31.15 -8.14 -9.52
C PHE A 150 31.20 -9.65 -9.24
N ASP A 151 31.45 -10.02 -7.99
CA ASP A 151 31.43 -11.41 -7.53
C ASP A 151 30.42 -11.58 -6.38
N PRO A 152 29.29 -12.30 -6.57
CA PRO A 152 28.25 -12.45 -5.56
C PRO A 152 28.70 -13.19 -4.29
N THR A 153 29.90 -13.80 -4.29
CA THR A 153 30.45 -14.50 -3.13
C THR A 153 31.17 -13.59 -2.13
N TRP A 154 31.31 -12.30 -2.43
CA TRP A 154 31.98 -11.32 -1.58
C TRP A 154 31.02 -10.27 -0.99
N PRO A 155 31.29 -9.76 0.22
CA PRO A 155 30.49 -8.70 0.84
C PRO A 155 30.43 -7.42 0.00
N ILE A 156 29.27 -6.77 0.03
CA ILE A 156 28.97 -5.57 -0.77
C ILE A 156 28.92 -4.35 0.15
N ILE A 157 29.59 -3.27 -0.27
CA ILE A 157 29.60 -1.98 0.41
C ILE A 157 29.06 -0.93 -0.57
N VAL A 158 28.06 -0.19 -0.14
CA VAL A 158 27.47 0.93 -0.88
C VAL A 158 27.74 2.21 -0.10
N GLU A 159 28.57 3.10 -0.63
CA GLU A 159 28.82 4.41 -0.04
C GLU A 159 27.95 5.44 -0.73
N THR A 160 27.18 6.24 0.01
CA THR A 160 26.26 7.23 -0.55
C THR A 160 26.54 8.62 0.00
N ASP A 161 26.41 9.62 -0.87
CA ASP A 161 26.57 11.04 -0.54
C ASP A 161 25.52 11.85 -1.31
N ALA A 162 24.80 12.73 -0.62
CA ALA A 162 23.90 13.69 -1.23
C ALA A 162 24.44 15.12 -1.13
N SER A 163 24.47 15.79 -2.27
CA SER A 163 24.68 17.23 -2.35
C SER A 163 23.35 17.96 -2.52
N ASP A 164 23.39 19.30 -2.46
CA ASP A 164 22.20 20.13 -2.67
C ASP A 164 21.51 19.91 -4.02
N PHE A 165 22.25 19.44 -5.04
CA PHE A 165 21.82 19.36 -6.44
C PHE A 165 21.96 17.98 -7.10
N ALA A 166 22.71 17.06 -6.50
CA ALA A 166 22.92 15.72 -7.03
C ALA A 166 23.16 14.70 -5.91
N VAL A 167 22.76 13.46 -6.15
CA VAL A 167 23.11 12.30 -5.32
C VAL A 167 24.16 11.46 -6.01
N THR A 168 25.04 10.86 -5.21
CA THR A 168 26.12 10.00 -5.70
C THR A 168 26.23 8.76 -4.84
N ALA A 169 26.68 7.67 -5.45
CA ALA A 169 26.98 6.45 -4.71
C ALA A 169 28.14 5.68 -5.35
N VAL A 170 28.81 4.86 -4.54
CA VAL A 170 29.88 3.95 -4.97
C VAL A 170 29.55 2.54 -4.49
N LEU A 171 29.47 1.58 -5.40
CA LEU A 171 29.38 0.16 -5.07
C LEU A 171 30.79 -0.42 -5.08
N SER A 172 31.22 -1.01 -3.97
CA SER A 172 32.53 -1.62 -3.81
C SER A 172 32.43 -3.01 -3.18
N GLN A 173 33.43 -3.85 -3.44
CA GLN A 173 33.61 -5.12 -2.75
C GLN A 173 34.99 -5.18 -2.11
N THR A 174 35.08 -5.80 -0.93
CA THR A 174 36.35 -6.06 -0.24
C THR A 174 36.85 -7.43 -0.63
N PHE A 175 37.94 -7.48 -1.39
CA PHE A 175 38.60 -8.72 -1.81
C PHE A 175 39.76 -9.08 -0.85
N ASP A 176 40.46 -10.18 -1.13
CA ASP A 176 41.64 -10.62 -0.37
C ASP A 176 42.59 -9.44 -0.08
N GLN A 177 42.98 -9.29 1.20
CA GLN A 177 43.73 -8.16 1.80
C GLN A 177 42.91 -6.99 2.36
N GLY A 178 41.57 -7.00 2.26
CA GLY A 178 40.70 -6.01 2.93
C GLY A 178 40.65 -4.65 2.22
N ALA A 179 41.31 -4.49 1.08
CA ALA A 179 41.20 -3.32 0.22
C ALA A 179 39.82 -3.29 -0.47
N ARG A 180 39.23 -2.10 -0.57
CA ARG A 180 37.95 -1.88 -1.26
C ARG A 180 38.21 -1.61 -2.73
N HIS A 181 37.58 -2.39 -3.59
CA HIS A 181 37.66 -2.20 -5.03
C HIS A 181 36.31 -1.73 -5.57
N PRO A 182 36.26 -0.63 -6.33
CA PRO A 182 35.04 -0.13 -6.92
C PRO A 182 34.56 -1.07 -8.04
N ILE A 183 33.27 -1.38 -8.01
CA ILE A 183 32.55 -2.16 -9.03
C ILE A 183 31.75 -1.23 -9.94
N ALA A 184 31.13 -0.20 -9.37
CA ALA A 184 30.37 0.78 -10.13
C ALA A 184 30.27 2.12 -9.39
N PHE A 185 30.31 3.23 -10.15
CA PHE A 185 29.93 4.56 -9.68
C PHE A 185 28.52 4.92 -10.16
N PHE A 186 27.74 5.53 -9.27
CA PHE A 186 26.42 6.06 -9.57
C PHE A 186 26.37 7.54 -9.25
N SER A 187 25.72 8.31 -10.13
CA SER A 187 25.48 9.71 -9.91
C SER A 187 24.21 10.14 -10.63
N LYS A 188 23.38 10.94 -9.96
CA LYS A 188 22.11 11.43 -10.49
C LYS A 188 21.87 12.86 -10.04
N LYS A 189 21.54 13.73 -11.00
CA LYS A 189 21.04 15.09 -10.73
C LYS A 189 19.64 15.03 -10.11
N LEU A 190 19.40 15.86 -9.09
CA LEU A 190 18.08 16.00 -8.48
C LEU A 190 17.14 16.79 -9.40
N ASP A 191 15.89 16.32 -9.50
CA ASP A 191 14.84 17.07 -10.19
C ASP A 191 14.30 18.24 -9.35
N PRO A 192 13.52 19.17 -9.92
CA PRO A 192 13.05 20.36 -9.21
C PRO A 192 12.29 20.07 -7.90
N ALA A 193 11.61 18.92 -7.81
CA ALA A 193 10.90 18.53 -6.60
C ALA A 193 11.88 17.99 -5.54
N GLN A 194 12.83 17.14 -5.96
CA GLN A 194 13.87 16.58 -5.10
C GLN A 194 14.84 17.64 -4.55
N LEU A 195 15.09 18.71 -5.30
CA LEU A 195 15.89 19.85 -4.82
C LEU A 195 15.30 20.49 -3.56
N ASN A 196 13.97 20.43 -3.40
CA ASN A 196 13.26 20.99 -2.25
C ASN A 196 13.17 20.02 -1.07
N TYR A 197 13.75 18.81 -1.16
CA TYR A 197 13.73 17.86 -0.06
C TYR A 197 14.58 18.37 1.13
N PRO A 198 14.16 18.11 2.38
CA PRO A 198 15.04 18.27 3.54
C PRO A 198 16.33 17.47 3.37
N ILE A 199 17.43 17.92 3.99
CA ILE A 199 18.75 17.27 3.89
C ILE A 199 18.65 15.77 4.19
N PHE A 200 17.96 15.40 5.28
CA PHE A 200 17.71 14.00 5.63
C PHE A 200 17.09 13.18 4.49
N ASP A 201 16.08 13.74 3.81
CA ASP A 201 15.40 13.07 2.71
C ASP A 201 16.25 13.02 1.45
N LYS A 202 17.15 13.99 1.22
CA LYS A 202 18.13 13.95 0.12
C LYS A 202 19.16 12.84 0.32
N GLU A 203 19.69 12.72 1.53
CA GLU A 203 20.63 11.64 1.90
C GLU A 203 19.95 10.27 1.80
N MET A 204 18.73 10.14 2.31
CA MET A 204 17.94 8.92 2.18
C MET A 204 17.65 8.59 0.70
N PHE A 205 17.34 9.60 -0.11
CA PHE A 205 17.11 9.42 -1.54
C PHE A 205 18.37 8.93 -2.28
N ALA A 206 19.58 9.29 -1.83
CA ALA A 206 20.82 8.78 -2.41
C ALA A 206 20.90 7.24 -2.27
N ILE A 207 20.55 6.71 -1.09
CA ILE A 207 20.46 5.27 -0.84
C ILE A 207 19.41 4.63 -1.73
N VAL A 208 18.18 5.15 -1.73
CA VAL A 208 17.06 4.62 -2.52
C VAL A 208 17.39 4.60 -4.01
N ALA A 209 17.99 5.68 -4.53
CA ALA A 209 18.36 5.79 -5.93
C ALA A 209 19.47 4.81 -6.31
N ALA A 210 20.47 4.62 -5.44
CA ALA A 210 21.54 3.64 -5.64
C ALA A 210 20.98 2.20 -5.65
N PHE A 211 20.12 1.86 -4.69
CA PHE A 211 19.50 0.53 -4.59
C PHE A 211 18.59 0.22 -5.78
N LYS A 212 17.81 1.20 -6.23
CA LYS A 212 17.01 1.06 -7.45
C LYS A 212 17.88 0.85 -8.70
N HIS A 213 19.03 1.54 -8.79
CA HIS A 213 19.92 1.44 -9.95
C HIS A 213 20.74 0.15 -9.99
N TRP A 214 21.14 -0.36 -8.83
CA TRP A 214 21.94 -1.56 -8.67
C TRP A 214 21.14 -2.75 -8.15
N ARG A 215 19.83 -2.77 -8.43
CA ARG A 215 18.93 -3.84 -8.03
C ARG A 215 19.50 -5.22 -8.39
N GLN A 216 20.04 -5.36 -9.61
CA GLN A 216 20.67 -6.59 -10.11
C GLN A 216 21.88 -7.09 -9.31
N TYR A 217 22.55 -6.22 -8.55
CA TYR A 217 23.69 -6.58 -7.69
C TYR A 217 23.29 -6.79 -6.23
N LEU A 218 22.28 -6.06 -5.76
CA LEU A 218 21.94 -5.95 -4.34
C LEU A 218 20.76 -6.85 -3.93
N GLU A 219 19.82 -7.12 -4.83
CA GLU A 219 18.65 -7.95 -4.54
C GLU A 219 19.08 -9.42 -4.40
N GLY A 220 18.71 -10.05 -3.29
CA GLY A 220 19.11 -11.43 -2.99
C GLY A 220 20.61 -11.61 -2.72
N ALA A 221 21.33 -10.54 -2.36
CA ALA A 221 22.73 -10.61 -1.97
C ALA A 221 22.94 -11.63 -0.83
N LYS A 222 24.00 -12.43 -0.93
CA LYS A 222 24.31 -13.49 0.06
C LYS A 222 24.66 -12.95 1.45
N PHE A 223 25.23 -11.74 1.48
CA PHE A 223 25.61 -11.05 2.70
C PHE A 223 24.81 -9.76 2.82
N GLN A 224 24.50 -9.37 4.05
CA GLN A 224 23.89 -8.09 4.34
C GLN A 224 24.74 -6.95 3.75
N VAL A 225 24.12 -6.13 2.89
CA VAL A 225 24.75 -5.00 2.22
C VAL A 225 25.07 -3.91 3.24
N GLN A 226 26.33 -3.46 3.27
CA GLN A 226 26.74 -2.37 4.16
C GLN A 226 26.58 -1.03 3.46
N VAL A 227 25.65 -0.21 3.94
CA VAL A 227 25.44 1.16 3.44
C VAL A 227 26.19 2.14 4.32
N LEU A 228 27.12 2.89 3.75
CA LEU A 228 27.91 3.89 4.45
C LEU A 228 27.44 5.30 4.06
N THR A 229 27.12 6.09 5.07
CA THR A 229 26.67 7.48 4.93
C THR A 229 27.34 8.36 5.98
N ASP A 230 27.58 9.61 5.64
CA ASP A 230 28.05 10.65 6.55
C ASP A 230 26.90 11.34 7.33
N HIS A 231 25.66 10.89 7.13
CA HIS A 231 24.49 11.42 7.82
C HIS A 231 24.02 10.49 8.95
N ARG A 232 24.54 10.71 10.17
CA ARG A 232 24.34 9.83 11.34
C ARG A 232 22.87 9.49 11.66
N SER A 233 21.93 10.40 11.42
CA SER A 233 20.52 10.11 11.74
C SER A 233 19.90 9.02 10.85
N LEU A 234 20.50 8.69 9.70
CA LEU A 234 20.03 7.60 8.83
C LEU A 234 20.28 6.21 9.44
N GLU A 235 21.23 6.05 10.37
CA GLU A 235 21.39 4.79 11.12
C GLU A 235 20.10 4.40 11.83
N TYR A 236 19.33 5.41 12.28
CA TYR A 236 18.08 5.18 12.95
C TYR A 236 16.93 4.94 11.99
N PHE A 237 17.04 5.13 10.67
CA PHE A 237 15.93 5.01 9.72
C PHE A 237 15.20 3.66 9.84
N THR A 238 15.94 2.56 9.87
CA THR A 238 15.40 1.20 10.06
C THR A 238 14.74 0.99 11.43
N THR A 239 15.08 1.82 12.42
CA THR A 239 14.51 1.81 13.78
C THR A 239 13.50 2.93 14.03
N THR A 240 13.31 3.84 13.06
CA THR A 240 12.58 5.10 13.27
C THR A 240 11.10 4.80 13.31
N LYS A 241 10.47 5.28 14.39
CA LYS A 241 9.10 4.94 14.81
C LYS A 241 8.01 5.66 14.01
N GLN A 242 8.38 6.65 13.21
CA GLN A 242 7.47 7.52 12.48
C GLN A 242 8.09 7.88 11.12
N LEU A 243 7.54 7.34 10.05
CA LEU A 243 7.95 7.66 8.68
C LEU A 243 6.93 8.61 8.05
N ASN A 244 7.40 9.59 7.28
CA ASN A 244 6.54 10.39 6.41
C ASN A 244 6.11 9.57 5.17
N CYS A 245 5.13 10.06 4.40
CA CYS A 245 4.58 9.33 3.25
C CYS A 245 5.67 8.91 2.23
N ARG A 246 6.62 9.80 1.93
CA ARG A 246 7.74 9.53 1.01
C ARG A 246 8.65 8.42 1.54
N GLN A 247 9.02 8.51 2.81
CA GLN A 247 9.86 7.53 3.50
C GLN A 247 9.16 6.17 3.61
N ALA A 248 7.83 6.14 3.77
CA ALA A 248 7.05 4.90 3.75
C ALA A 248 7.12 4.21 2.38
N CYS A 249 6.91 4.95 1.28
CA CYS A 249 7.09 4.40 -0.08
C CYS A 249 8.52 3.90 -0.32
N TRP A 250 9.53 4.62 0.18
CA TRP A 250 10.91 4.16 0.10
C TRP A 250 11.19 2.92 0.94
N SER A 251 10.55 2.80 2.10
CA SER A 251 10.67 1.62 2.97
C SER A 251 10.13 0.36 2.32
N GLU A 252 9.07 0.47 1.51
CA GLU A 252 8.52 -0.65 0.74
C GLU A 252 9.52 -1.14 -0.31
N LEU A 253 10.13 -0.24 -1.09
CA LEU A 253 11.17 -0.61 -2.05
C LEU A 253 12.38 -1.24 -1.34
N LEU A 254 12.82 -0.65 -0.23
CA LEU A 254 14.00 -1.12 0.50
C LEU A 254 13.78 -2.44 1.23
N ALA A 255 12.52 -2.85 1.46
CA ALA A 255 12.18 -4.12 2.09
C ALA A 255 12.60 -5.34 1.25
N ASP A 256 12.80 -5.18 -0.06
CA ASP A 256 13.29 -6.23 -0.96
C ASP A 256 14.80 -6.55 -0.75
N PHE A 257 15.51 -5.75 0.05
CA PHE A 257 16.97 -5.84 0.21
C PHE A 257 17.37 -6.12 1.68
N ASP A 258 18.39 -6.96 1.88
CA ASP A 258 19.05 -7.13 3.18
C ASP A 258 20.23 -6.17 3.31
N PHE A 259 20.06 -5.09 4.08
CA PHE A 259 21.09 -4.06 4.24
C PHE A 259 21.12 -3.47 5.66
N VAL A 260 22.26 -2.87 6.00
CA VAL A 260 22.46 -2.11 7.24
C VAL A 260 23.07 -0.75 6.92
N ILE A 261 22.50 0.31 7.48
CA ILE A 261 23.04 1.68 7.38
C ILE A 261 24.01 1.89 8.55
N GLN A 262 25.25 2.25 8.23
CA GLN A 262 26.30 2.57 9.19
C GLN A 262 26.81 3.98 8.95
N TYR A 263 26.90 4.76 10.02
CA TYR A 263 27.48 6.08 9.97
C TYR A 263 29.00 6.01 9.85
N ARG A 264 29.55 6.78 8.93
CA ARG A 264 30.98 7.05 8.83
C ARG A 264 31.24 8.56 8.81
N PRO A 265 32.05 9.09 9.73
CA PRO A 265 32.44 10.51 9.68
C PRO A 265 33.12 10.87 8.35
N GLY A 266 32.73 11.99 7.74
CA GLY A 266 33.28 12.46 6.45
C GLY A 266 34.80 12.59 6.40
N ALA A 267 35.47 12.83 7.54
CA ALA A 267 36.93 12.86 7.65
C ALA A 267 37.62 11.50 7.39
N GLN A 268 36.88 10.39 7.48
CA GLN A 268 37.34 9.02 7.19
C GLN A 268 36.86 8.52 5.82
N ALA A 269 36.03 9.29 5.11
CA ALA A 269 35.74 9.08 3.70
C ALA A 269 36.88 9.72 2.90
N GLY A 270 37.70 8.93 2.22
CA GLY A 270 38.83 9.45 1.46
C GLY A 270 38.36 10.29 0.29
N LEU A 271 38.22 11.62 0.49
CA LEU A 271 38.43 12.76 -0.42
C LEU A 271 37.98 14.05 0.31
N PRO A 272 38.69 15.19 0.21
CA PRO A 272 38.55 16.32 1.13
C PRO A 272 37.22 17.08 1.03
N ASP A 273 36.38 16.88 2.06
CA ASP A 273 35.05 17.48 2.35
C ASP A 273 35.04 19.02 2.57
N ALA A 274 36.16 19.72 2.30
CA ALA A 274 36.29 21.15 2.60
C ALA A 274 36.01 22.09 1.42
N LEU A 275 36.04 21.60 0.17
CA LEU A 275 35.79 22.41 -1.03
C LEU A 275 34.33 22.37 -1.50
N THR A 276 33.51 21.52 -0.87
CA THR A 276 32.21 21.05 -1.34
C THR A 276 31.00 21.85 -0.83
N ARG A 277 31.22 22.85 0.04
CA ARG A 277 30.18 23.69 0.65
C ARG A 277 30.30 25.18 0.30
N ARG A 278 30.76 25.53 -0.90
CA ARG A 278 30.76 26.94 -1.31
C ARG A 278 29.34 27.42 -1.61
N SER A 279 28.95 28.54 -1.00
CA SER A 279 27.64 29.18 -1.14
C SER A 279 27.43 29.92 -2.46
N ASP A 280 28.47 30.05 -3.28
CA ASP A 280 28.50 30.73 -4.59
C ASP A 280 27.80 29.94 -5.71
N MET A 281 27.70 28.61 -5.57
CA MET A 281 26.95 27.72 -6.46
C MET A 281 25.44 27.67 -6.18
N ARG A 282 24.96 28.47 -5.22
CA ARG A 282 23.52 28.61 -4.95
C ARG A 282 22.85 29.35 -6.13
N PRO A 283 21.71 28.86 -6.67
CA PRO A 283 20.91 29.64 -7.59
C PRO A 283 20.57 31.00 -6.95
N LYS A 284 20.93 32.10 -7.61
CA LYS A 284 20.87 33.46 -7.05
C LYS A 284 19.44 33.99 -6.83
N ASP A 285 18.42 33.26 -7.25
CA ASP A 285 17.02 33.74 -7.28
C ASP A 285 16.13 33.20 -6.16
N ARG A 286 16.67 32.69 -5.05
CA ARG A 286 15.84 32.28 -3.90
C ARG A 286 16.28 32.98 -2.62
N GLY A 287 15.39 33.83 -2.13
CA GLY A 287 15.47 34.43 -0.79
C GLY A 287 15.53 33.37 0.32
N PRO A 288 15.84 33.77 1.56
CA PRO A 288 16.00 32.87 2.69
C PRO A 288 14.75 31.99 2.87
N SER A 289 15.00 30.73 3.21
CA SER A 289 14.05 29.62 3.33
C SER A 289 12.81 29.97 4.16
N LEU A 290 11.75 30.48 3.53
CA LEU A 290 10.42 30.69 4.12
C LEU A 290 9.59 29.40 4.18
N MET A 291 10.20 28.28 4.57
CA MET A 291 9.49 27.00 4.80
C MET A 291 9.73 26.43 6.19
N GLN A 292 10.36 27.19 7.10
CA GLN A 292 10.44 26.79 8.51
C GLN A 292 9.15 27.04 9.30
N GLU A 293 8.13 27.65 8.69
CA GLU A 293 6.83 27.83 9.34
C GLU A 293 5.70 27.48 8.36
N HIS A 294 4.78 26.63 8.82
CA HIS A 294 3.52 26.21 8.18
C HIS A 294 3.56 25.19 7.03
N ASN A 295 3.69 23.90 7.39
CA ASN A 295 2.76 22.87 6.89
C ASN A 295 2.71 21.65 7.84
N PRO A 296 1.75 21.59 8.79
CA PRO A 296 1.65 20.50 9.77
C PRO A 296 1.28 19.13 9.14
N GLY A 297 0.87 19.08 7.86
CA GLY A 297 0.53 17.85 7.16
C GLY A 297 1.72 16.98 6.72
N ASN A 298 2.92 17.57 6.55
CA ASN A 298 4.12 16.82 6.16
C ASN A 298 4.72 15.94 7.27
N PHE A 299 4.23 16.09 8.50
CA PHE A 299 4.65 15.31 9.68
C PHE A 299 3.57 14.31 10.14
N GLN A 300 2.53 14.05 9.34
CA GLN A 300 1.56 13.01 9.68
C GLN A 300 2.21 11.63 9.53
N THR A 301 2.48 11.03 10.68
CA THR A 301 2.91 9.64 10.82
C THR A 301 1.76 8.72 10.39
N LEU A 302 1.83 8.17 9.18
CA LEU A 302 0.81 7.24 8.67
C LEU A 302 0.97 5.82 9.26
N LEU A 303 2.16 5.46 9.72
CA LEU A 303 2.46 4.14 10.29
C LEU A 303 2.98 4.28 11.73
N LYS A 304 2.24 3.74 12.69
CA LYS A 304 2.67 3.68 14.10
C LYS A 304 3.57 2.45 14.33
N PRO A 305 4.51 2.47 15.30
CA PRO A 305 5.53 1.42 15.51
C PRO A 305 5.05 -0.02 15.66
N HIS A 306 3.77 -0.22 16.00
CA HIS A 306 3.19 -1.57 16.12
C HIS A 306 2.85 -2.20 14.76
N GLN A 307 2.80 -1.41 13.68
CA GLN A 307 2.52 -1.86 12.32
C GLN A 307 3.79 -2.22 11.54
N LEU A 308 4.94 -1.60 11.84
CA LEU A 308 6.24 -1.91 11.21
C LEU A 308 7.00 -3.07 11.85
N ARG A 309 6.59 -3.54 13.04
CA ARG A 309 7.28 -4.63 13.75
C ARG A 309 7.10 -6.02 13.11
N LEU A 310 6.25 -6.14 12.09
CA LEU A 310 5.99 -7.40 11.38
C LEU A 310 6.85 -7.60 10.12
N ALA A 311 7.55 -6.57 9.64
CA ALA A 311 8.32 -6.66 8.38
C ALA A 311 9.85 -6.72 8.57
N ALA A 312 10.40 -6.20 9.68
CA ALA A 312 11.86 -6.01 9.81
C ALA A 312 12.60 -6.93 10.82
N THR A 313 11.99 -8.01 11.30
CA THR A 313 12.68 -9.00 12.17
C THR A 313 12.36 -10.43 11.80
N GLY A 314 12.62 -10.78 10.55
CA GLY A 314 13.02 -12.14 10.21
C GLY A 314 14.50 -12.30 10.59
N ILE A 315 14.78 -13.07 11.65
CA ILE A 315 16.12 -13.50 12.09
C ILE A 315 16.93 -12.43 12.87
N LEU A 316 16.58 -12.23 14.15
CA LEU A 316 17.48 -12.21 15.34
C LEU A 316 16.69 -11.79 16.59
N THR A 317 16.39 -12.81 17.41
CA THR A 317 16.08 -12.81 18.86
C THR A 317 15.97 -11.47 19.62
N VAL A 318 14.75 -11.11 20.05
CA VAL A 318 14.37 -10.95 21.47
C VAL A 318 12.91 -11.39 21.63
N LYS A 319 12.68 -12.70 21.84
CA LYS A 319 11.48 -13.16 22.54
C LYS A 319 11.64 -12.67 23.98
N SER A 320 10.78 -11.78 24.47
CA SER A 320 10.42 -11.90 25.89
C SER A 320 9.59 -13.17 25.95
N ASP A 321 10.21 -14.25 26.39
CA ASP A 321 9.53 -15.52 26.45
C ASP A 321 8.40 -15.38 27.47
N ILE A 322 7.22 -15.89 27.15
CA ILE A 322 6.05 -15.78 28.05
C ILE A 322 6.35 -16.36 29.43
N THR A 323 7.25 -17.34 29.43
CA THR A 323 7.97 -17.94 30.54
C THR A 323 8.60 -16.91 31.49
N ASP A 324 9.26 -15.87 30.96
CA ASP A 324 9.90 -14.82 31.76
C ASP A 324 8.86 -13.90 32.41
N LYS A 325 7.79 -13.56 31.67
CA LYS A 325 6.68 -12.74 32.20
C LYS A 325 5.90 -13.47 33.29
N ILE A 326 5.67 -14.77 33.12
CA ILE A 326 5.03 -15.60 34.15
C ILE A 326 5.94 -15.65 35.38
N ARG A 327 7.25 -15.86 35.20
CA ARG A 327 8.23 -15.91 36.29
C ARG A 327 8.24 -14.62 37.12
N ASP A 328 8.22 -13.46 36.45
CA ASP A 328 8.22 -12.14 37.11
C ASP A 328 6.90 -11.81 37.82
N ALA A 329 5.79 -12.44 37.40
CA ALA A 329 4.45 -12.21 37.96
C ALA A 329 4.08 -13.17 39.10
N LEU A 330 4.73 -14.34 39.21
CA LEU A 330 4.47 -15.31 40.27
C LEU A 330 4.63 -14.76 41.71
N PRO A 331 5.59 -13.87 42.03
CA PRO A 331 5.70 -13.28 43.36
C PRO A 331 4.63 -12.22 43.67
N ARG A 332 3.94 -11.71 42.63
CA ARG A 332 3.00 -10.58 42.72
C ARG A 332 1.57 -11.02 43.00
N ASP A 333 1.19 -12.24 42.63
CA ASP A 333 -0.09 -12.84 43.01
C ASP A 333 0.02 -13.43 44.43
N PRO A 334 -0.79 -12.95 45.40
CA PRO A 334 -0.74 -13.42 46.79
C PRO A 334 -0.87 -14.94 46.93
N TRP A 335 -1.63 -15.58 46.05
CA TRP A 335 -1.86 -17.02 46.11
C TRP A 335 -0.65 -17.81 45.60
N THR A 336 -0.05 -17.41 44.47
CA THR A 336 1.16 -18.06 43.94
C THR A 336 2.39 -17.77 44.79
N SER A 337 2.47 -16.58 45.42
CA SER A 337 3.55 -16.22 46.34
C SER A 337 3.55 -17.10 47.60
N LEU A 338 2.39 -17.31 48.21
CA LEU A 338 2.23 -18.22 49.36
C LEU A 338 2.57 -19.68 49.00
N LEU A 339 2.21 -20.12 47.80
CA LEU A 339 2.55 -21.47 47.32
C LEU A 339 4.03 -21.62 47.00
N LEU A 340 4.67 -20.61 46.41
CA LEU A 340 6.11 -20.59 46.23
C LEU A 340 6.83 -20.73 47.57
N GLU A 341 6.42 -19.97 48.58
CA GLU A 341 7.01 -20.05 49.93
C GLU A 341 6.85 -21.45 50.55
N ARG A 342 5.66 -22.05 50.42
CA ARG A 342 5.40 -23.42 50.92
C ARG A 342 6.19 -24.49 50.17
N VAL A 343 6.42 -24.33 48.86
CA VAL A 343 7.28 -25.23 48.07
C VAL A 343 8.74 -25.13 48.51
N HIS A 344 9.24 -23.91 48.76
CA HIS A 344 10.61 -23.71 49.26
C HIS A 344 10.82 -24.27 50.68
N LEU A 345 9.78 -24.23 51.53
CA LEU A 345 9.80 -24.79 52.89
C LEU A 345 9.50 -26.30 52.95
N GLY A 346 9.29 -26.97 51.81
CA GLY A 346 8.99 -28.40 51.75
C GLY A 346 7.62 -28.81 52.32
N SER A 347 6.68 -27.86 52.44
CA SER A 347 5.34 -28.05 53.03
C SER A 347 4.19 -27.83 52.03
N ALA A 348 4.48 -27.92 50.73
CA ALA A 348 3.49 -27.70 49.68
C ALA A 348 2.48 -28.86 49.54
N PRO A 349 1.24 -28.58 49.10
CA PRO A 349 0.27 -29.61 48.78
C PRO A 349 0.78 -30.58 47.68
N PRO A 350 0.37 -31.86 47.70
CA PRO A 350 0.80 -32.85 46.71
C PRO A 350 0.49 -32.41 45.28
N GLY A 351 1.49 -32.51 44.39
CA GLY A 351 1.36 -32.20 42.97
C GLY A 351 1.93 -30.84 42.56
N PHE A 352 2.31 -29.96 43.50
CA PHE A 352 2.97 -28.69 43.21
C PHE A 352 4.50 -28.82 43.26
N ALA A 353 5.18 -28.35 42.22
CA ALA A 353 6.64 -28.35 42.12
C ALA A 353 7.16 -27.13 41.37
N ILE A 354 8.45 -26.80 41.55
CA ILE A 354 9.14 -25.80 40.72
C ILE A 354 9.98 -26.54 39.67
N ASN A 355 9.82 -26.16 38.41
CA ASN A 355 10.56 -26.76 37.30
C ASN A 355 11.96 -26.12 37.10
N SER A 356 12.75 -26.66 36.18
CA SER A 356 14.11 -26.18 35.86
C SER A 356 14.21 -24.73 35.36
N MET A 357 13.07 -24.08 35.08
CA MET A 357 12.99 -22.68 34.63
C MET A 357 12.42 -21.73 35.71
N ASN A 358 12.40 -22.17 36.97
CA ASN A 358 11.85 -21.44 38.13
C ASN A 358 10.36 -21.06 38.00
N LEU A 359 9.56 -21.93 37.38
CA LEU A 359 8.10 -21.77 37.31
C LEU A 359 7.37 -22.73 38.23
N LEU A 360 6.30 -22.24 38.87
CA LEU A 360 5.39 -23.07 39.65
C LEU A 360 4.56 -23.95 38.71
N THR A 361 4.53 -25.25 38.96
CA THR A 361 3.82 -26.25 38.17
C THR A 361 2.90 -27.09 39.04
N TYR A 362 1.80 -27.57 38.46
CA TYR A 362 0.90 -28.56 39.04
C TYR A 362 0.71 -29.71 38.05
N GLN A 363 1.14 -30.93 38.41
CA GLN A 363 0.99 -32.13 37.57
C GLN A 363 1.35 -31.89 36.09
N ASP A 364 2.56 -31.38 35.84
CA ASP A 364 3.12 -31.05 34.51
C ASP A 364 2.56 -29.80 33.79
N SER A 365 1.59 -29.10 34.39
CA SER A 365 1.05 -27.84 33.86
C SER A 365 1.62 -26.62 34.57
N VAL A 366 1.97 -25.56 33.83
CA VAL A 366 2.49 -24.30 34.40
C VAL A 366 1.36 -23.50 35.05
N CYS A 367 1.54 -23.12 36.32
CA CYS A 367 0.61 -22.25 37.02
C CYS A 367 0.80 -20.80 36.57
N VAL A 368 -0.21 -20.24 35.90
CA VAL A 368 -0.19 -18.84 35.45
C VAL A 368 -0.85 -17.95 36.53
N PRO A 369 -0.12 -16.96 37.11
CA PRO A 369 -0.65 -16.04 38.12
C PRO A 369 -1.72 -15.11 37.53
N GLU A 370 -2.61 -14.60 38.38
CA GLU A 370 -3.73 -13.73 37.96
C GLU A 370 -3.36 -12.25 38.12
N VAL A 371 -2.32 -11.85 37.38
CA VAL A 371 -1.78 -10.48 37.35
C VAL A 371 -1.63 -10.06 35.88
N ASP A 372 -1.92 -8.79 35.59
CA ASP A 372 -1.66 -8.14 34.28
C ASP A 372 -2.19 -8.89 33.05
N ASP A 373 -3.39 -9.50 33.13
CA ASP A 373 -4.07 -10.19 32.01
C ASP A 373 -3.23 -11.30 31.31
N LEU A 374 -2.22 -11.85 32.00
CA LEU A 374 -1.28 -12.83 31.44
C LEU A 374 -1.95 -14.09 30.86
N ARG A 375 -3.06 -14.53 31.45
CA ARG A 375 -3.85 -15.67 30.95
C ARG A 375 -4.53 -15.37 29.61
N LEU A 376 -4.95 -14.12 29.39
CA LEU A 376 -5.59 -13.68 28.15
C LEU A 376 -4.56 -13.55 27.02
N LEU A 377 -3.31 -13.19 27.36
CA LEU A 377 -2.19 -13.07 26.42
C LEU A 377 -1.72 -14.43 25.86
N ILE A 378 -1.93 -15.53 26.61
CA ILE A 378 -1.62 -16.91 26.19
C ILE A 378 -2.66 -17.43 25.17
N ALA A 379 -3.94 -17.06 25.31
CA ALA A 379 -5.02 -17.51 24.42
C ALA A 379 -4.98 -16.85 23.02
N ALA A 380 -4.38 -15.66 22.89
CA ALA A 380 -4.44 -14.81 21.71
C ALA A 380 -3.53 -15.20 20.52
N ARG A 381 -2.97 -16.42 20.46
CA ARG A 381 -1.91 -16.78 19.48
C ARG A 381 -2.30 -17.81 18.40
N HIS A 382 -3.60 -18.00 18.12
CA HIS A 382 -4.02 -18.73 16.92
C HIS A 382 -4.38 -17.75 15.77
N LYS A 383 -4.19 -18.19 14.52
CA LYS A 383 -4.65 -17.45 13.33
C LYS A 383 -6.19 -17.27 13.39
N PRO A 384 -6.78 -16.18 12.85
CA PRO A 384 -8.23 -15.97 12.87
C PRO A 384 -8.98 -17.15 12.23
N TYR A 385 -10.16 -17.46 12.77
CA TYR A 385 -11.03 -18.53 12.29
C TYR A 385 -11.77 -18.13 10.98
N GLY A 386 -12.43 -19.10 10.34
CA GLY A 386 -13.40 -18.87 9.26
C GLY A 386 -12.83 -18.61 7.85
N HIS A 387 -13.21 -19.49 6.90
CA HIS A 387 -12.93 -19.29 5.47
C HIS A 387 -13.96 -18.34 4.83
N LEU A 388 -13.60 -17.68 3.72
CA LEU A 388 -14.49 -16.76 3.02
C LEU A 388 -15.75 -17.51 2.52
N LYS A 389 -16.95 -17.13 2.99
CA LYS A 389 -18.20 -17.66 2.44
C LYS A 389 -18.77 -16.70 1.40
N SER A 390 -18.77 -17.13 0.14
CA SER A 390 -19.41 -16.42 -0.97
C SER A 390 -20.94 -16.37 -0.76
N LEU A 391 -21.54 -15.20 -1.01
CA LEU A 391 -22.97 -15.08 -1.29
C LEU A 391 -23.39 -16.01 -2.46
N PRO A 392 -24.66 -16.44 -2.55
CA PRO A 392 -25.11 -17.29 -3.65
C PRO A 392 -24.83 -16.66 -5.01
N VAL A 393 -24.43 -17.49 -5.98
CA VAL A 393 -24.10 -17.05 -7.35
C VAL A 393 -25.40 -16.63 -8.05
N PRO A 394 -25.48 -15.40 -8.60
CA PRO A 394 -26.68 -14.95 -9.28
C PRO A 394 -26.97 -15.75 -10.57
N PRO A 395 -28.23 -15.92 -10.98
CA PRO A 395 -28.60 -16.79 -12.10
C PRO A 395 -28.29 -16.21 -13.50
N HIS A 396 -28.31 -14.89 -13.67
CA HIS A 396 -27.98 -14.22 -14.93
C HIS A 396 -27.32 -12.85 -14.69
N PRO A 397 -26.62 -12.28 -15.68
CA PRO A 397 -25.98 -10.97 -15.54
C PRO A 397 -26.98 -9.91 -15.10
N TRP A 398 -26.54 -9.01 -14.23
CA TRP A 398 -27.31 -7.87 -13.70
C TRP A 398 -28.55 -8.25 -12.86
N SER A 399 -28.76 -9.54 -12.56
CA SER A 399 -29.81 -9.97 -11.62
C SER A 399 -29.51 -9.56 -10.18
N SER A 400 -28.23 -9.49 -9.80
CA SER A 400 -27.80 -9.09 -8.47
C SER A 400 -26.57 -8.20 -8.59
N ILE A 401 -26.68 -6.98 -8.09
CA ILE A 401 -25.60 -6.00 -8.14
C ILE A 401 -25.12 -5.68 -6.73
N SER A 402 -23.89 -5.20 -6.62
CA SER A 402 -23.39 -4.54 -5.42
C SER A 402 -23.19 -3.04 -5.71
N MET A 403 -23.51 -2.20 -4.74
CA MET A 403 -23.42 -0.74 -4.83
C MET A 403 -22.67 -0.20 -3.61
N ASP A 404 -21.70 0.66 -3.85
CA ASP A 404 -20.87 1.27 -2.81
C ASP A 404 -20.45 2.70 -3.19
N LEU A 405 -20.07 3.50 -2.20
CA LEU A 405 -19.63 4.89 -2.37
C LEU A 405 -18.18 5.06 -1.92
N ILE A 406 -17.34 5.57 -2.81
CA ILE A 406 -16.02 6.09 -2.45
C ILE A 406 -16.18 7.58 -2.18
N GLU A 407 -16.18 7.96 -0.91
CA GLU A 407 -16.41 9.32 -0.45
C GLU A 407 -15.11 10.05 -0.07
N GLN A 408 -15.23 11.36 0.19
CA GLN A 408 -14.13 12.20 0.69
C GLN A 408 -12.93 12.29 -0.27
N LEU A 409 -13.18 12.19 -1.57
CA LEU A 409 -12.15 12.40 -2.58
C LEU A 409 -11.83 13.90 -2.74
N PRO A 410 -10.60 14.27 -3.14
CA PRO A 410 -10.28 15.63 -3.53
C PRO A 410 -11.26 16.15 -4.58
N PRO A 411 -11.63 17.43 -4.58
CA PRO A 411 -12.52 17.97 -5.61
C PRO A 411 -11.92 17.80 -7.02
N SER A 412 -12.66 17.13 -7.91
CA SER A 412 -12.38 17.08 -9.35
C SER A 412 -13.57 17.65 -10.12
N SER A 413 -13.37 18.84 -10.70
CA SER A 413 -14.46 19.71 -11.15
C SER A 413 -15.52 19.88 -10.05
N ASP A 414 -16.75 19.39 -10.26
CA ASP A 414 -17.86 19.52 -9.29
C ASP A 414 -18.08 18.23 -8.47
N PHE A 415 -17.18 17.25 -8.55
CA PHE A 415 -17.34 15.92 -7.96
C PHE A 415 -16.39 15.68 -6.78
N THR A 416 -16.89 14.97 -5.77
CA THR A 416 -16.17 14.66 -4.50
C THR A 416 -16.35 13.22 -4.03
N ALA A 417 -17.13 12.42 -4.77
CA ALA A 417 -17.38 11.01 -4.50
C ALA A 417 -17.52 10.20 -5.80
N ILE A 418 -17.46 8.87 -5.70
CA ILE A 418 -17.71 7.95 -6.81
C ILE A 418 -18.72 6.91 -6.35
N LEU A 419 -19.82 6.76 -7.07
CA LEU A 419 -20.72 5.61 -6.94
C LEU A 419 -20.16 4.46 -7.78
N VAL A 420 -19.85 3.35 -7.11
CA VAL A 420 -19.35 2.12 -7.70
C VAL A 420 -20.48 1.11 -7.75
N VAL A 421 -20.78 0.60 -8.95
CA VAL A 421 -21.80 -0.44 -9.15
C VAL A 421 -21.19 -1.63 -9.83
N VAL A 422 -21.43 -2.83 -9.31
CA VAL A 422 -20.77 -4.05 -9.79
C VAL A 422 -21.80 -5.16 -9.99
N ASP A 423 -21.86 -5.75 -11.18
CA ASP A 423 -22.60 -6.99 -11.39
C ASP A 423 -21.90 -8.15 -10.68
N ARG A 424 -22.61 -8.82 -9.76
CA ARG A 424 -22.00 -9.86 -8.93
C ARG A 424 -21.64 -11.11 -9.71
N LEU A 425 -22.27 -11.36 -10.87
CA LEU A 425 -22.00 -12.52 -11.71
C LEU A 425 -20.81 -12.30 -12.66
N THR A 426 -20.91 -11.32 -13.55
CA THR A 426 -19.92 -11.05 -14.61
C THR A 426 -18.73 -10.25 -14.12
N LYS A 427 -18.83 -9.62 -12.94
CA LYS A 427 -17.86 -8.68 -12.39
C LYS A 427 -17.76 -7.38 -13.18
N MET A 428 -18.72 -7.07 -14.04
CA MET A 428 -18.72 -5.81 -14.77
C MET A 428 -19.00 -4.66 -13.80
N ALA A 429 -18.12 -3.66 -13.79
CA ALA A 429 -18.21 -2.49 -12.92
C ALA A 429 -18.60 -1.23 -13.71
N ILE A 430 -19.27 -0.31 -13.02
CA ILE A 430 -19.63 1.03 -13.50
C ILE A 430 -19.14 2.02 -12.44
N PHE A 431 -18.43 3.07 -12.88
CA PHE A 431 -17.90 4.11 -12.01
C PHE A 431 -18.55 5.45 -12.35
N VAL A 432 -19.35 5.98 -11.43
CA VAL A 432 -20.14 7.19 -11.65
C VAL A 432 -19.64 8.32 -10.74
N PRO A 433 -19.11 9.43 -11.29
CA PRO A 433 -18.71 10.57 -10.47
C PRO A 433 -19.95 11.22 -9.82
N THR A 434 -19.83 11.55 -8.54
CA THR A 434 -20.90 12.15 -7.74
C THR A 434 -20.33 13.03 -6.63
N THR A 435 -21.15 13.46 -5.69
CA THR A 435 -20.74 14.31 -4.56
C THR A 435 -21.03 13.63 -3.23
N ASN A 436 -20.29 14.02 -2.18
CA ASN A 436 -20.58 13.59 -0.80
C ASN A 436 -21.96 14.05 -0.28
N GLU A 437 -22.69 14.87 -1.06
CA GLU A 437 -24.05 15.35 -0.77
C GLU A 437 -25.12 14.54 -1.55
N LEU A 438 -24.76 13.34 -1.98
CA LEU A 438 -25.67 12.45 -2.69
C LEU A 438 -26.79 12.01 -1.73
N ASP A 439 -28.03 12.34 -2.06
CA ASP A 439 -29.21 11.87 -1.35
C ASP A 439 -29.88 10.72 -2.11
N ALA A 440 -30.84 10.04 -1.48
CA ALA A 440 -31.52 8.91 -2.09
C ALA A 440 -32.28 9.23 -3.39
N PRO A 441 -32.97 10.39 -3.55
CA PRO A 441 -33.54 10.80 -4.83
C PRO A 441 -32.51 10.99 -5.95
N LYS A 442 -31.36 11.62 -5.66
CA LYS A 442 -30.26 11.77 -6.62
C LYS A 442 -29.64 10.40 -6.94
N LEU A 443 -29.45 9.54 -5.94
CA LEU A 443 -29.01 8.15 -6.13
C LEU A 443 -29.94 7.40 -7.09
N ALA A 444 -31.25 7.53 -6.94
CA ALA A 444 -32.23 6.93 -7.85
C ALA A 444 -32.10 7.44 -9.30
N LYS A 445 -31.79 8.72 -9.50
CA LYS A 445 -31.50 9.26 -10.84
C LYS A 445 -30.22 8.67 -11.44
N LEU A 446 -29.16 8.53 -10.63
CA LEU A 446 -27.91 7.90 -11.07
C LEU A 446 -28.13 6.42 -11.40
N PHE A 447 -28.84 5.69 -10.53
CA PHE A 447 -29.22 4.30 -10.76
C PHE A 447 -30.04 4.12 -12.03
N LEU A 448 -31.05 4.98 -12.25
CA LEU A 448 -31.87 4.98 -13.45
C LEU A 448 -31.01 5.18 -14.71
N ARG A 449 -30.14 6.19 -14.68
CA ARG A 449 -29.33 6.60 -15.83
C ARG A 449 -28.23 5.60 -16.16
N HIS A 450 -27.54 5.07 -15.16
CA HIS A 450 -26.32 4.30 -15.37
C HIS A 450 -26.52 2.79 -15.30
N VAL A 451 -27.54 2.31 -14.57
CA VAL A 451 -27.80 0.87 -14.39
C VAL A 451 -29.06 0.47 -15.15
N TYR A 452 -30.23 0.98 -14.75
CA TYR A 452 -31.51 0.54 -15.29
C TYR A 452 -31.62 0.76 -16.81
N SER A 453 -31.24 1.93 -17.30
CA SER A 453 -31.34 2.26 -18.73
C SER A 453 -30.50 1.34 -19.63
N LYS A 454 -29.45 0.72 -19.09
CA LYS A 454 -28.50 -0.11 -19.83
C LYS A 454 -28.72 -1.60 -19.63
N HIS A 455 -29.14 -2.00 -18.43
CA HIS A 455 -29.12 -3.40 -17.99
C HIS A 455 -30.47 -3.90 -17.46
N GLY A 456 -31.46 -3.02 -17.27
CA GLY A 456 -32.74 -3.37 -16.65
C GLY A 456 -32.68 -3.37 -15.12
N LEU A 457 -33.78 -3.81 -14.48
CA LEU A 457 -33.87 -3.87 -13.01
C LEU A 457 -33.19 -5.14 -12.47
N PRO A 458 -32.34 -5.02 -11.44
CA PRO A 458 -31.85 -6.16 -10.69
C PRO A 458 -32.96 -6.73 -9.79
N THR A 459 -32.86 -8.02 -9.49
CA THR A 459 -33.70 -8.67 -8.48
C THR A 459 -33.22 -8.38 -7.07
N SER A 460 -31.91 -8.17 -6.87
CA SER A 460 -31.36 -7.78 -5.57
C SER A 460 -30.20 -6.81 -5.68
N ILE A 461 -30.09 -5.95 -4.67
CA ILE A 461 -28.99 -5.00 -4.50
C ILE A 461 -28.33 -5.29 -3.17
N VAL A 462 -27.01 -5.49 -3.20
CA VAL A 462 -26.16 -5.52 -2.00
C VAL A 462 -25.56 -4.13 -1.83
N SER A 463 -25.65 -3.56 -0.64
CA SER A 463 -25.00 -2.28 -0.32
C SER A 463 -24.54 -2.25 1.12
N ASP A 464 -23.74 -1.26 1.48
CA ASP A 464 -23.49 -0.94 2.87
C ASP A 464 -24.72 -0.29 3.54
N ARG A 465 -24.54 0.17 4.78
CA ARG A 465 -25.60 0.85 5.55
C ARG A 465 -25.53 2.38 5.43
N GLY A 466 -25.01 2.91 4.32
CA GLY A 466 -25.05 4.33 4.00
C GLY A 466 -26.46 4.91 4.14
N SER A 467 -26.54 6.19 4.50
CA SER A 467 -27.82 6.86 4.78
C SER A 467 -28.71 6.93 3.53
N GLU A 468 -28.08 6.89 2.35
CA GLU A 468 -28.66 6.97 1.02
C GLU A 468 -29.37 5.65 0.68
N PHE A 469 -28.70 4.52 0.92
CA PHE A 469 -29.20 3.17 0.67
C PHE A 469 -30.21 2.71 1.73
N THR A 470 -30.12 3.24 2.95
CA THR A 470 -31.03 2.89 4.05
C THR A 470 -32.23 3.82 4.18
N SER A 471 -32.27 4.91 3.42
CA SER A 471 -33.37 5.89 3.43
C SER A 471 -34.75 5.28 3.16
N HIS A 472 -35.78 5.88 3.75
CA HIS A 472 -37.17 5.48 3.51
C HIS A 472 -37.54 5.57 2.01
N PHE A 473 -37.06 6.61 1.32
CA PHE A 473 -37.26 6.79 -0.11
C PHE A 473 -36.69 5.63 -0.92
N TRP A 474 -35.44 5.23 -0.69
CA TRP A 474 -34.79 4.14 -1.43
C TRP A 474 -35.47 2.79 -1.18
N ARG A 475 -35.84 2.50 0.08
CA ARG A 475 -36.58 1.28 0.42
C ARG A 475 -37.95 1.22 -0.24
N SER A 476 -38.68 2.34 -0.24
CA SER A 476 -39.99 2.47 -0.88
C SER A 476 -39.88 2.27 -2.40
N LEU A 477 -38.91 2.93 -3.03
CA LEU A 477 -38.64 2.80 -4.46
C LEU A 477 -38.28 1.35 -4.83
N SER A 478 -37.38 0.73 -4.06
CA SER A 478 -36.96 -0.66 -4.30
C SER A 478 -38.13 -1.63 -4.18
N THR A 479 -39.00 -1.44 -3.17
CA THR A 479 -40.20 -2.26 -2.98
C THR A 479 -41.16 -2.12 -4.18
N LEU A 480 -41.39 -0.89 -4.67
CA LEU A 480 -42.23 -0.64 -5.85
C LEU A 480 -41.64 -1.24 -7.12
N LEU A 481 -40.32 -1.29 -7.24
CA LEU A 481 -39.60 -1.85 -8.38
C LEU A 481 -39.38 -3.37 -8.26
N GLY A 482 -39.77 -3.99 -7.15
CA GLY A 482 -39.58 -5.43 -6.89
C GLY A 482 -38.12 -5.84 -6.65
N ILE A 483 -37.31 -4.94 -6.07
CA ILE A 483 -35.89 -5.14 -5.79
C ILE A 483 -35.69 -5.50 -4.32
N GLU A 484 -35.00 -6.60 -4.03
CA GLU A 484 -34.60 -7.00 -2.68
C GLU A 484 -33.30 -6.31 -2.26
N ASN A 485 -33.35 -5.48 -1.21
CA ASN A 485 -32.15 -4.86 -0.64
C ASN A 485 -31.51 -5.75 0.43
N HIS A 486 -30.23 -6.06 0.25
CA HIS A 486 -29.40 -6.78 1.21
C HIS A 486 -28.31 -5.85 1.75
N PHE A 487 -28.48 -5.39 2.98
CA PHE A 487 -27.47 -4.55 3.62
C PHE A 487 -26.37 -5.42 4.22
N SER A 488 -25.11 -5.12 3.90
CA SER A 488 -23.98 -5.68 4.61
C SER A 488 -24.08 -5.27 6.09
N SER A 489 -23.75 -6.18 7.02
CA SER A 489 -23.77 -5.81 8.44
C SER A 489 -22.67 -4.78 8.67
N ALA A 490 -23.00 -3.65 9.32
CA ALA A 490 -22.11 -2.50 9.59
C ALA A 490 -20.74 -2.82 10.24
N TYR A 491 -20.48 -4.09 10.57
CA TYR A 491 -19.29 -4.53 11.29
C TYR A 491 -18.64 -5.81 10.72
N HIS A 492 -18.98 -6.25 9.50
CA HIS A 492 -18.28 -7.32 8.77
C HIS A 492 -18.00 -6.94 7.30
N PRO A 493 -16.77 -6.50 6.97
CA PRO A 493 -16.32 -6.23 5.59
C PRO A 493 -16.41 -7.46 4.67
N GLN A 494 -16.47 -8.66 5.23
CA GLN A 494 -16.44 -9.92 4.47
C GLN A 494 -17.73 -10.23 3.71
N SER A 495 -18.84 -9.56 4.00
CA SER A 495 -20.13 -9.80 3.33
C SER A 495 -20.19 -9.17 1.93
N ASP A 496 -19.42 -8.10 1.73
CA ASP A 496 -19.33 -7.33 0.47
C ASP A 496 -17.86 -7.09 0.07
N GLY A 497 -16.98 -8.08 0.32
CA GLY A 497 -15.56 -7.98 -0.06
C GLY A 497 -15.31 -7.88 -1.58
N GLN A 498 -16.37 -7.82 -2.40
CA GLN A 498 -16.28 -7.65 -3.85
C GLN A 498 -16.15 -6.17 -4.23
N THR A 499 -17.01 -5.29 -3.70
CA THR A 499 -16.92 -3.83 -3.90
C THR A 499 -15.69 -3.25 -3.22
N GLU A 500 -15.38 -3.67 -1.99
CA GLU A 500 -14.15 -3.23 -1.29
C GLU A 500 -12.89 -3.51 -2.13
N ARG A 501 -12.82 -4.68 -2.79
CA ARG A 501 -11.69 -5.01 -3.65
C ARG A 501 -11.65 -4.15 -4.91
N ILE A 502 -12.81 -3.85 -5.49
CA ILE A 502 -12.93 -3.01 -6.68
C ILE A 502 -12.58 -1.56 -6.36
N ASN A 503 -12.98 -1.06 -5.20
CA ASN A 503 -12.61 0.27 -4.72
C ASN A 503 -11.09 0.37 -4.57
N GLN A 504 -10.43 -0.62 -3.98
CA GLN A 504 -8.95 -0.66 -3.88
C GLN A 504 -8.28 -0.62 -5.27
N VAL A 505 -8.83 -1.37 -6.22
CA VAL A 505 -8.35 -1.41 -7.60
C VAL A 505 -8.53 -0.06 -8.31
N LEU A 506 -9.70 0.57 -8.14
CA LEU A 506 -10.01 1.89 -8.68
C LEU A 506 -9.15 2.99 -8.03
N GLU A 507 -8.97 2.96 -6.71
CA GLU A 507 -8.08 3.88 -5.99
C GLU A 507 -6.63 3.74 -6.45
N GLN A 508 -6.14 2.50 -6.65
CA GLN A 508 -4.80 2.26 -7.16
C GLN A 508 -4.63 2.82 -8.58
N PHE A 509 -5.64 2.65 -9.44
CA PHE A 509 -5.69 3.29 -10.75
C PHE A 509 -5.61 4.82 -10.60
N LEU A 510 -6.51 5.44 -9.83
CA LEU A 510 -6.57 6.91 -9.72
C LEU A 510 -5.29 7.50 -9.10
N ARG A 511 -4.68 6.83 -8.12
CA ARG A 511 -3.38 7.25 -7.54
C ARG A 511 -2.24 7.28 -8.55
N GLY A 512 -2.27 6.39 -9.55
CA GLY A 512 -1.22 6.30 -10.57
C GLY A 512 -1.35 7.35 -11.68
N TYR A 513 -2.56 7.86 -11.93
CA TYR A 513 -2.85 8.65 -13.15
C TYR A 513 -3.44 10.02 -12.90
N SER A 514 -3.96 10.30 -11.72
CA SER A 514 -4.41 11.65 -11.41
C SER A 514 -3.23 12.61 -11.43
N ASN A 515 -3.45 13.81 -11.93
CA ASN A 515 -2.45 14.86 -11.93
C ASN A 515 -1.96 15.16 -10.50
N HIS A 516 -0.86 15.90 -10.40
CA HIS A 516 -0.24 16.22 -9.12
C HIS A 516 -1.21 16.90 -8.12
N LEU A 517 -2.19 17.65 -8.61
CA LEU A 517 -3.19 18.36 -7.82
C LEU A 517 -4.43 17.52 -7.50
N GLN A 518 -4.52 16.30 -8.04
CA GLN A 518 -5.64 15.37 -7.90
C GLN A 518 -6.99 15.93 -8.37
N THR A 519 -6.99 16.81 -9.37
CA THR A 519 -8.19 17.53 -9.81
C THR A 519 -8.87 16.92 -11.04
N ASP A 520 -8.30 15.89 -11.66
CA ASP A 520 -8.73 15.31 -12.93
C ASP A 520 -9.24 13.87 -12.84
N TRP A 521 -9.37 13.31 -11.63
CA TRP A 521 -9.77 11.92 -11.47
C TRP A 521 -11.16 11.62 -12.06
N SER A 522 -12.08 12.59 -12.07
CA SER A 522 -13.43 12.41 -12.64
C SER A 522 -13.39 12.20 -14.15
N ASP A 523 -12.46 12.85 -14.85
CA ASP A 523 -12.24 12.70 -16.30
C ASP A 523 -11.61 11.33 -16.65
N LEU A 524 -10.93 10.71 -15.68
CA LEU A 524 -10.26 9.41 -15.86
C LEU A 524 -11.20 8.22 -15.64
N LEU A 525 -12.36 8.40 -15.01
CA LEU A 525 -13.30 7.32 -14.67
C LEU A 525 -13.78 6.50 -15.88
N PRO A 526 -14.13 7.09 -17.04
CA PRO A 526 -14.54 6.30 -18.20
C PRO A 526 -13.44 5.35 -18.67
N LEU A 527 -12.17 5.77 -18.58
CA LEU A 527 -11.04 4.94 -18.96
C LEU A 527 -10.73 3.88 -17.90
N ALA A 528 -10.90 4.23 -16.61
CA ALA A 528 -10.81 3.29 -15.50
C ALA A 528 -11.84 2.16 -15.67
N GLU A 529 -13.11 2.53 -15.93
CA GLU A 529 -14.22 1.60 -16.15
C GLU A 529 -13.95 0.68 -17.33
N PHE A 530 -13.56 1.24 -18.48
CA PHE A 530 -13.26 0.45 -19.67
C PHE A 530 -12.08 -0.51 -19.45
N SER A 531 -11.01 -0.04 -18.81
CA SER A 531 -9.81 -0.84 -18.59
C SER A 531 -10.04 -1.94 -17.56
N TYR A 532 -10.79 -1.66 -16.48
CA TYR A 532 -11.23 -2.65 -15.51
C TYR A 532 -12.07 -3.75 -16.18
N ASN A 533 -13.06 -3.36 -16.97
CA ASN A 533 -13.95 -4.32 -17.64
C ASN A 533 -13.25 -5.11 -18.77
N ASN A 534 -12.10 -4.64 -19.26
CA ASN A 534 -11.29 -5.33 -20.27
C ASN A 534 -10.14 -6.16 -19.68
N ALA A 535 -9.88 -6.07 -18.37
CA ALA A 535 -8.86 -6.87 -17.70
C ALA A 535 -9.40 -8.23 -17.25
N GLU A 536 -8.59 -9.28 -17.32
CA GLU A 536 -8.99 -10.61 -16.85
C GLU A 536 -9.16 -10.62 -15.32
N HIS A 537 -10.30 -11.13 -14.87
CA HIS A 537 -10.60 -11.21 -13.45
C HIS A 537 -10.21 -12.59 -12.89
N ALA A 538 -9.48 -12.62 -11.78
CA ALA A 538 -8.89 -13.85 -11.23
C ALA A 538 -9.93 -14.94 -10.90
N SER A 539 -11.13 -14.54 -10.46
CA SER A 539 -12.19 -15.49 -10.09
C SER A 539 -12.94 -16.10 -11.27
N THR A 540 -13.06 -15.39 -12.39
CA THR A 540 -13.80 -15.84 -13.58
C THR A 540 -12.88 -16.36 -14.68
N GLN A 541 -11.59 -16.01 -14.64
CA GLN A 541 -10.62 -16.21 -15.73
C GLN A 541 -11.08 -15.61 -17.08
N LEU A 542 -12.03 -14.67 -17.02
CA LEU A 542 -12.60 -13.97 -18.16
C LEU A 542 -12.56 -12.48 -17.86
N THR A 543 -12.54 -11.66 -18.91
CA THR A 543 -12.77 -10.23 -18.72
C THR A 543 -14.25 -9.98 -18.42
N PRO A 544 -14.59 -8.98 -17.60
CA PRO A 544 -15.99 -8.63 -17.37
C PRO A 544 -16.78 -8.34 -18.65
N PHE A 545 -16.16 -7.70 -19.64
CA PHE A 545 -16.77 -7.49 -20.95
C PHE A 545 -17.12 -8.79 -21.66
N PHE A 546 -16.22 -9.77 -21.66
CA PHE A 546 -16.51 -11.05 -22.29
C PHE A 546 -17.56 -11.84 -21.52
N ALA A 547 -17.52 -11.83 -20.18
CA ALA A 547 -18.52 -12.48 -19.34
C ALA A 547 -19.92 -11.88 -19.55
N ASN A 548 -20.01 -10.56 -19.74
CA ASN A 548 -21.28 -9.85 -19.92
C ASN A 548 -21.79 -9.86 -21.37
N TYR A 549 -20.96 -9.50 -22.35
CA TYR A 549 -21.36 -9.30 -23.74
C TYR A 549 -21.01 -10.48 -24.66
N ARG A 550 -20.16 -11.41 -24.21
CA ARG A 550 -19.60 -12.51 -25.03
C ARG A 550 -18.72 -12.08 -26.19
N TYR A 551 -18.24 -10.84 -26.17
CA TYR A 551 -17.19 -10.33 -27.05
C TYR A 551 -16.37 -9.27 -26.33
N HIS A 552 -15.16 -9.00 -26.81
CA HIS A 552 -14.32 -7.91 -26.30
C HIS A 552 -14.59 -6.64 -27.11
N PRO A 553 -15.05 -5.54 -26.48
CA PRO A 553 -15.13 -4.24 -27.14
C PRO A 553 -13.79 -3.84 -27.73
N ARG A 554 -13.81 -3.35 -28.97
CA ARG A 554 -12.60 -2.95 -29.69
C ARG A 554 -12.01 -1.69 -29.07
N PHE A 555 -10.76 -1.78 -28.62
CA PHE A 555 -9.98 -0.64 -28.14
C PHE A 555 -8.94 -0.16 -29.18
N SER A 556 -8.37 -1.08 -29.97
CA SER A 556 -7.28 -0.77 -30.92
C SER A 556 -7.77 -0.06 -32.18
N PHE A 557 -7.22 1.13 -32.41
CA PHE A 557 -7.29 1.85 -33.69
C PHE A 557 -6.08 1.44 -34.57
N ASP A 558 -6.12 0.26 -35.16
CA ASP A 558 -5.18 -0.08 -36.24
C ASP A 558 -5.49 0.84 -37.44
N ASN A 559 -4.80 1.98 -37.49
CA ASN A 559 -4.82 2.89 -38.63
C ASN A 559 -4.01 2.26 -39.77
N THR A 560 -4.57 1.26 -40.43
CA THR A 560 -4.08 0.73 -41.72
C THR A 560 -4.73 1.46 -42.89
N ASP A 561 -4.78 2.80 -42.84
CA ASP A 561 -5.16 3.58 -44.01
C ASP A 561 -4.27 4.82 -44.16
N PRO A 562 -3.20 4.77 -44.97
CA PRO A 562 -2.29 5.89 -45.18
C PRO A 562 -2.89 7.04 -46.02
N ALA A 563 -4.18 6.96 -46.40
CA ALA A 563 -4.82 7.85 -47.35
C ALA A 563 -5.87 8.82 -46.78
N SER A 564 -5.94 9.04 -45.45
CA SER A 564 -6.86 10.05 -44.89
C SER A 564 -6.21 11.44 -44.79
N PRO A 565 -6.78 12.50 -45.40
CA PRO A 565 -6.19 13.83 -45.39
C PRO A 565 -6.28 14.47 -44.00
N ALA A 566 -5.13 14.94 -43.49
CA ALA A 566 -5.02 15.91 -42.41
C ALA A 566 -5.87 15.64 -41.15
N LEU A 567 -5.74 14.46 -40.52
CA LEU A 567 -6.16 14.33 -39.12
C LEU A 567 -5.29 15.27 -38.25
N PHE A 568 -5.97 16.15 -37.50
CA PHE A 568 -5.36 17.10 -36.55
C PHE A 568 -4.31 16.38 -35.67
N LEU A 569 -3.06 16.86 -35.65
CA LEU A 569 -1.97 16.29 -34.85
C LEU A 569 -2.37 16.07 -33.38
N THR A 570 -3.19 16.96 -32.83
CA THR A 570 -3.74 16.89 -31.48
C THR A 570 -4.67 15.70 -31.24
N ALA A 571 -5.50 15.33 -32.23
CA ALA A 571 -6.38 14.18 -32.12
C ALA A 571 -5.58 12.86 -32.15
N ARG A 572 -4.52 12.81 -32.97
CA ARG A 572 -3.60 11.67 -33.02
C ARG A 572 -2.80 11.53 -31.73
N SER A 573 -2.24 12.62 -31.21
CA SER A 573 -1.51 12.59 -29.93
C SER A 573 -2.42 12.19 -28.76
N TYR A 574 -3.69 12.64 -28.76
CA TYR A 574 -4.66 12.25 -27.74
C TYR A 574 -5.04 10.76 -27.84
N ALA A 575 -5.27 10.25 -29.05
CA ALA A 575 -5.52 8.82 -29.27
C ALA A 575 -4.33 7.94 -28.86
N ASP A 576 -3.09 8.35 -29.19
CA ASP A 576 -1.88 7.65 -28.78
C ASP A 576 -1.69 7.67 -27.26
N GLN A 577 -2.00 8.80 -26.59
CA GLN A 577 -2.00 8.91 -25.12
C GLN A 577 -3.03 7.97 -24.48
N LEU A 578 -4.27 7.94 -24.99
CA LEU A 578 -5.30 7.03 -24.51
C LEU A 578 -4.88 5.57 -24.67
N LYS A 579 -4.23 5.22 -25.78
CA LYS A 579 -3.72 3.87 -26.04
C LYS A 579 -2.67 3.44 -25.02
N GLN A 580 -1.63 4.28 -24.83
CA GLN A 580 -0.56 4.01 -23.87
C GLN A 580 -1.10 3.90 -22.44
N LEU A 581 -2.04 4.77 -22.09
CA LEU A 581 -2.69 4.78 -20.79
C LEU A 581 -3.44 3.47 -20.54
N HIS A 582 -4.26 3.01 -21.49
CA HIS A 582 -4.99 1.74 -21.34
C HIS A 582 -4.08 0.51 -21.26
N GLU A 583 -3.06 0.40 -22.12
CA GLU A 583 -2.15 -0.75 -22.12
C GLU A 583 -1.42 -0.90 -20.77
N TYR A 584 -0.99 0.23 -20.19
CA TYR A 584 -0.35 0.22 -18.88
C TYR A 584 -1.34 -0.11 -17.75
N VAL A 585 -2.57 0.41 -17.80
CA VAL A 585 -3.63 0.09 -16.83
C VAL A 585 -3.95 -1.39 -16.80
N CYS A 586 -4.21 -1.99 -17.97
CA CYS A 586 -4.51 -3.42 -18.06
C CYS A 586 -3.39 -4.27 -17.44
N GLY A 587 -2.12 -3.86 -17.63
CA GLY A 587 -0.97 -4.52 -17.01
C GLY A 587 -0.96 -4.45 -15.48
N GLU A 588 -1.29 -3.31 -14.88
CA GLU A 588 -1.34 -3.16 -13.42
C GLU A 588 -2.54 -3.88 -12.79
N LEU A 589 -3.69 -3.88 -13.46
CA LEU A 589 -4.90 -4.58 -13.00
C LEU A 589 -4.72 -6.10 -12.96
N VAL A 590 -4.05 -6.68 -13.96
CA VAL A 590 -3.72 -8.12 -13.98
C VAL A 590 -2.77 -8.49 -12.83
N LYS A 591 -1.81 -7.62 -12.49
CA LYS A 591 -0.91 -7.81 -11.34
C LYS A 591 -1.66 -7.74 -10.01
N ALA A 592 -2.55 -6.76 -9.83
CA ALA A 592 -3.36 -6.61 -8.63
C ALA A 592 -4.33 -7.79 -8.42
N ASN A 593 -4.90 -8.33 -9.51
CA ASN A 593 -5.81 -9.47 -9.48
C ASN A 593 -5.10 -10.80 -9.14
N SER A 594 -3.90 -11.03 -9.68
CA SER A 594 -3.14 -12.29 -9.46
C SER A 594 -2.56 -12.46 -8.06
N GLN A 595 -2.16 -11.37 -7.39
CA GLN A 595 -1.58 -11.42 -6.04
C GLN A 595 -2.61 -11.73 -4.92
N SER A 596 -3.91 -11.62 -5.21
CA SER A 596 -4.98 -11.58 -4.19
C SER A 596 -5.42 -12.96 -3.69
N ALA A 597 -5.49 -13.96 -4.57
CA ALA A 597 -6.06 -15.27 -4.25
C ALA A 597 -5.13 -16.11 -3.36
N GLU A 598 -3.82 -16.01 -3.58
CA GLU A 598 -2.83 -16.82 -2.87
C GLU A 598 -2.46 -16.29 -1.48
N GLN A 599 -2.69 -15.01 -1.21
CA GLN A 599 -2.40 -14.38 0.08
C GLN A 599 -3.55 -14.52 1.09
N PHE A 600 -4.80 -14.57 0.64
CA PHE A 600 -5.98 -14.54 1.51
C PHE A 600 -6.13 -15.81 2.38
N ASP A 601 -5.88 -17.00 1.83
CA ASP A 601 -6.07 -18.27 2.55
C ASP A 601 -4.86 -18.71 3.39
N LYS A 602 -3.66 -18.16 3.17
CA LYS A 602 -2.43 -18.56 3.89
C LYS A 602 -2.44 -18.25 5.40
N HIS A 603 -3.36 -17.39 5.87
CA HIS A 603 -3.32 -16.81 7.21
C HIS A 603 -4.50 -17.16 8.15
N ARG A 604 -5.34 -18.17 7.85
CA ARG A 604 -6.51 -18.55 8.69
C ARG A 604 -6.52 -20.02 9.15
N LEU A 605 -7.29 -20.32 10.20
CA LEU A 605 -7.56 -21.67 10.73
C LEU A 605 -9.04 -22.07 10.47
N PRO A 606 -9.35 -23.37 10.35
CA PRO A 606 -10.73 -23.83 10.19
C PRO A 606 -11.57 -23.44 11.41
N ALA A 607 -12.80 -22.98 11.16
CA ALA A 607 -13.71 -22.52 12.20
C ALA A 607 -14.06 -23.64 13.21
N PRO A 608 -13.98 -23.39 14.54
CA PRO A 608 -14.49 -24.33 15.53
C PRO A 608 -16.00 -24.49 15.38
N GLN A 609 -16.48 -25.73 15.48
CA GLN A 609 -17.91 -26.05 15.42
C GLN A 609 -18.51 -25.98 16.83
N PHE A 610 -19.29 -24.93 17.10
CA PHE A 610 -20.03 -24.81 18.37
C PHE A 610 -21.39 -25.48 18.26
N ARG A 611 -21.87 -26.06 19.37
CA ARG A 611 -23.20 -26.67 19.50
C ARG A 611 -24.11 -25.79 20.35
N PRO A 612 -25.44 -25.85 20.17
CA PRO A 612 -26.37 -25.19 21.08
C PRO A 612 -26.13 -25.67 22.52
N GLY A 613 -25.99 -24.74 23.46
CA GLY A 613 -25.64 -25.00 24.86
C GLY A 613 -24.14 -24.83 25.19
N ASP A 614 -23.26 -24.77 24.19
CA ASP A 614 -21.84 -24.48 24.43
C ASP A 614 -21.66 -23.05 24.98
N ARG A 615 -20.72 -22.89 25.91
CA ARG A 615 -20.36 -21.58 26.46
C ARG A 615 -19.22 -20.98 25.65
N VAL A 616 -19.37 -19.71 25.28
CA VAL A 616 -18.37 -18.97 24.49
C VAL A 616 -18.14 -17.57 25.05
N TRP A 617 -16.92 -17.08 24.86
CA TRP A 617 -16.55 -15.69 25.06
C TRP A 617 -16.83 -14.89 23.79
N LEU A 618 -17.38 -13.69 23.93
CA LEU A 618 -17.63 -12.75 22.84
C LEU A 618 -16.56 -11.64 22.86
N SER A 619 -15.89 -11.35 21.74
CA SER A 619 -14.97 -10.20 21.68
C SER A 619 -15.70 -8.86 21.91
N ALA A 620 -15.09 -8.00 22.72
CA ALA A 620 -15.60 -6.68 23.11
C ALA A 620 -14.97 -5.52 22.31
N ASP A 621 -14.08 -5.79 21.34
CA ASP A 621 -13.28 -4.77 20.67
C ASP A 621 -14.12 -3.64 20.03
N ASN A 622 -15.38 -3.93 19.72
CA ASN A 622 -16.37 -3.03 19.11
C ASN A 622 -17.67 -2.90 19.92
N ILE A 623 -17.65 -3.19 21.22
CA ILE A 623 -18.80 -3.04 22.11
C ILE A 623 -18.47 -1.93 23.12
N HIS A 624 -19.26 -0.86 23.14
CA HIS A 624 -19.06 0.24 24.08
C HIS A 624 -19.51 -0.17 25.48
N SER A 625 -18.63 -0.05 26.47
CA SER A 625 -18.99 -0.22 27.88
C SER A 625 -19.13 1.13 28.57
N LEU A 626 -19.78 1.13 29.74
CA LEU A 626 -19.90 2.27 30.65
C LEU A 626 -18.56 2.70 31.28
N ARG A 627 -17.44 2.06 30.95
CA ARG A 627 -16.14 2.37 31.55
C ARG A 627 -15.46 3.56 30.88
N PRO A 628 -14.82 4.45 31.65
CA PRO A 628 -14.27 5.71 31.16
C PRO A 628 -13.05 5.58 30.23
N THR A 629 -12.39 4.41 30.17
CA THR A 629 -11.23 4.21 29.29
C THR A 629 -11.24 2.83 28.61
N LYS A 630 -11.30 2.83 27.27
CA LYS A 630 -11.27 1.62 26.43
C LYS A 630 -10.01 0.76 26.63
N LYS A 631 -8.92 1.35 27.14
CA LYS A 631 -7.64 0.69 27.41
C LYS A 631 -7.64 -0.19 28.68
N LEU A 632 -8.61 0.02 29.58
CA LEU A 632 -8.80 -0.75 30.82
C LEU A 632 -10.17 -1.47 30.84
N ASP A 633 -10.74 -1.66 29.65
CA ASP A 633 -12.03 -2.31 29.48
C ASP A 633 -11.85 -3.82 29.24
N TYR A 634 -12.92 -4.58 29.41
CA TYR A 634 -12.89 -6.01 29.11
C TYR A 634 -12.74 -6.20 27.61
N HIS A 635 -11.74 -6.96 27.18
CA HIS A 635 -11.57 -7.34 25.77
C HIS A 635 -12.52 -8.46 25.32
N ARG A 636 -13.11 -9.20 26.26
CA ARG A 636 -14.09 -10.27 25.99
C ARG A 636 -15.20 -10.27 27.03
N LEU A 637 -16.44 -10.43 26.59
CA LEU A 637 -17.66 -10.46 27.40
C LEU A 637 -18.22 -11.89 27.48
N GLY A 638 -18.87 -12.23 28.59
CA GLY A 638 -19.50 -13.54 28.81
C GLY A 638 -19.04 -14.22 30.10
N PRO A 639 -19.11 -15.56 30.19
CA PRO A 639 -19.47 -16.51 29.13
C PRO A 639 -20.96 -16.48 28.76
N PHE A 640 -21.26 -16.52 27.46
CA PHE A 640 -22.62 -16.62 26.93
C PHE A 640 -22.89 -18.00 26.34
N SER A 641 -24.15 -18.45 26.37
CA SER A 641 -24.54 -19.75 25.82
C SER A 641 -24.97 -19.59 24.35
N VAL A 642 -24.49 -20.48 23.48
CA VAL A 642 -24.98 -20.55 22.08
C VAL A 642 -26.41 -21.06 22.08
N SER A 643 -27.36 -20.27 21.60
CA SER A 643 -28.77 -20.68 21.47
C SER A 643 -29.04 -21.43 20.18
N GLU A 644 -28.48 -20.97 19.07
CA GLU A 644 -28.81 -21.45 17.74
C GLU A 644 -27.62 -21.32 16.78
N ILE A 645 -27.46 -22.30 15.88
CA ILE A 645 -26.50 -22.24 14.77
C ILE A 645 -27.23 -21.68 13.55
N ILE A 646 -26.92 -20.44 13.16
CA ILE A 646 -27.53 -19.80 11.99
C ILE A 646 -26.82 -20.23 10.71
N SER A 647 -25.50 -20.37 10.77
CA SER A 647 -24.70 -20.94 9.69
C SER A 647 -23.41 -21.56 10.24
N SER A 648 -22.61 -22.20 9.38
CA SER A 648 -21.31 -22.75 9.75
C SER A 648 -20.34 -21.75 10.40
N HIS A 649 -20.58 -20.44 10.25
CA HIS A 649 -19.70 -19.38 10.74
C HIS A 649 -20.45 -18.28 11.51
N ALA A 650 -21.75 -18.42 11.76
CA ALA A 650 -22.54 -17.43 12.50
C ALA A 650 -23.43 -18.14 13.52
N TYR A 651 -23.35 -17.70 14.77
CA TYR A 651 -24.01 -18.31 15.91
C TYR A 651 -24.82 -17.26 16.66
N ARG A 652 -26.02 -17.65 17.10
CA ARG A 652 -26.86 -16.82 17.98
C ARG A 652 -26.49 -17.11 19.43
N LEU A 653 -26.30 -16.06 20.22
CA LEU A 653 -25.99 -16.15 21.66
C LEU A 653 -27.21 -15.76 22.51
N GLN A 654 -27.33 -16.36 23.69
CA GLN A 654 -28.22 -15.89 24.74
C GLN A 654 -27.54 -14.75 25.50
N LEU A 655 -27.91 -13.51 25.18
CA LEU A 655 -27.43 -12.32 25.86
C LEU A 655 -28.36 -11.93 27.01
N PRO A 656 -27.85 -11.33 28.09
CA PRO A 656 -28.68 -10.78 29.17
C PRO A 656 -29.62 -9.68 28.67
N PRO A 657 -30.81 -9.50 29.27
CA PRO A 657 -31.76 -8.45 28.88
C PRO A 657 -31.20 -7.02 28.94
N SER A 658 -30.15 -6.80 29.74
CA SER A 658 -29.43 -5.53 29.82
C SER A 658 -28.61 -5.20 28.56
N MET A 659 -28.31 -6.18 27.71
CA MET A 659 -27.47 -6.02 26.54
C MET A 659 -28.32 -6.01 25.26
N LYS A 660 -28.79 -4.83 24.85
CA LYS A 660 -29.64 -4.62 23.66
C LYS A 660 -28.84 -4.61 22.34
N ILE A 661 -27.93 -5.57 22.15
CA ILE A 661 -27.22 -5.73 20.87
C ILE A 661 -27.78 -6.90 20.07
N HIS A 662 -27.63 -6.85 18.74
CA HIS A 662 -28.03 -7.96 17.88
C HIS A 662 -27.32 -9.24 18.31
N ASN A 663 -28.08 -10.30 18.56
CA ASN A 663 -27.61 -11.50 19.26
C ASN A 663 -26.94 -12.55 18.35
N VAL A 664 -26.63 -12.20 17.10
CA VAL A 664 -25.97 -13.08 16.12
C VAL A 664 -24.56 -12.59 15.85
N PHE A 665 -23.59 -13.47 16.04
CA PHE A 665 -22.17 -13.15 15.92
C PHE A 665 -21.44 -14.15 15.03
N HIS A 666 -20.44 -13.64 14.31
CA HIS A 666 -19.55 -14.48 13.51
C HIS A 666 -18.57 -15.26 14.39
N VAL A 667 -18.15 -16.45 13.93
CA VAL A 667 -17.25 -17.37 14.64
C VAL A 667 -15.92 -16.73 15.02
N ASP A 668 -15.40 -15.81 14.21
CA ASP A 668 -14.15 -15.07 14.47
C ASP A 668 -14.22 -14.17 15.72
N ARG A 669 -15.44 -13.86 16.20
CA ARG A 669 -15.67 -13.09 17.43
C ARG A 669 -15.96 -13.97 18.64
N LEU A 670 -15.97 -15.30 18.45
CA LEU A 670 -16.36 -16.28 19.46
C LEU A 670 -15.18 -17.17 19.82
N GLU A 671 -15.02 -17.39 21.11
CA GLU A 671 -13.91 -18.15 21.66
C GLU A 671 -14.44 -19.19 22.65
N PRO A 672 -13.99 -20.46 22.58
CA PRO A 672 -14.51 -21.51 23.46
C PRO A 672 -14.24 -21.18 24.93
N TYR A 673 -15.25 -21.32 25.77
CA TYR A 673 -15.10 -21.17 27.22
C TYR A 673 -14.61 -22.49 27.84
N VAL A 674 -13.48 -22.43 28.56
CA VAL A 674 -12.96 -23.56 29.35
C VAL A 674 -13.23 -23.30 30.83
N THR A 675 -13.96 -24.20 31.49
CA THR A 675 -14.25 -24.13 32.93
C THR A 675 -12.97 -24.23 33.76
N ASN A 676 -12.80 -23.31 34.70
CA ASN A 676 -11.66 -23.31 35.62
C ASN A 676 -11.75 -24.50 36.59
N THR A 677 -10.73 -25.36 36.62
CA THR A 677 -10.66 -26.59 37.43
C THR A 677 -10.01 -26.40 38.80
N ILE A 678 -9.55 -25.19 39.14
CA ILE A 678 -8.87 -24.89 40.41
C ILE A 678 -9.91 -24.68 41.53
N PRO A 679 -9.83 -25.41 42.67
CA PRO A 679 -10.78 -25.27 43.78
C PRO A 679 -10.82 -23.84 44.37
N ASN A 680 -12.01 -23.35 44.76
CA ASN A 680 -12.27 -22.06 45.41
C ASN A 680 -12.00 -20.77 44.59
N ARG A 681 -11.99 -20.84 43.25
CA ARG A 681 -11.87 -19.66 42.37
C ARG A 681 -13.16 -19.44 41.57
N VAL A 682 -13.99 -18.46 41.96
CA VAL A 682 -15.23 -18.08 41.25
C VAL A 682 -15.02 -16.74 40.54
N GLN A 683 -15.28 -16.67 39.22
CA GLN A 683 -15.23 -15.40 38.49
C GLN A 683 -16.51 -14.58 38.75
N PRO A 684 -16.39 -13.27 39.04
CA PRO A 684 -17.55 -12.40 39.18
C PRO A 684 -18.26 -12.19 37.83
N PRO A 685 -19.60 -11.99 37.81
CA PRO A 685 -20.36 -11.74 36.59
C PRO A 685 -19.94 -10.42 35.91
N PRO A 686 -20.03 -10.32 34.57
CA PRO A 686 -19.65 -9.11 33.86
C PRO A 686 -20.56 -7.92 34.25
N PRO A 687 -20.03 -6.68 34.31
CA PRO A 687 -20.81 -5.51 34.69
C PRO A 687 -21.85 -5.12 33.62
N PRO A 688 -22.86 -4.31 33.99
CA PRO A 688 -23.88 -3.83 33.06
C PRO A 688 -23.25 -3.04 31.91
N VAL A 689 -23.73 -3.28 30.70
CA VAL A 689 -23.39 -2.54 29.49
C VAL A 689 -24.63 -1.74 29.10
N GLU A 690 -24.59 -0.42 29.19
CA GLU A 690 -25.58 0.43 28.53
C GLU A 690 -25.07 0.73 27.12
N VAL A 691 -25.91 0.41 26.14
CA VAL A 691 -25.75 0.85 24.76
C VAL A 691 -27.01 1.63 24.45
N GLU A 692 -26.86 2.88 24.02
CA GLU A 692 -27.94 3.67 23.40
C GLU A 692 -28.53 2.83 22.26
N SER A 693 -29.66 2.19 22.56
CA SER A 693 -30.46 1.47 21.59
C SER A 693 -31.37 2.50 20.95
N ASP A 694 -31.24 2.60 19.63
CA ASP A 694 -32.05 3.40 18.72
C ASP A 694 -31.64 4.88 18.68
N LEU A 695 -31.25 5.35 17.48
CA LEU A 695 -31.26 6.77 17.17
C LEU A 695 -32.71 7.22 17.23
N GLU A 696 -33.18 7.59 18.42
CA GLU A 696 -34.37 8.41 18.59
C GLU A 696 -33.98 9.80 18.06
N TYR A 697 -34.43 10.11 16.85
CA TYR A 697 -34.31 11.47 16.33
C TYR A 697 -35.19 12.36 17.20
N GLU A 698 -34.59 13.37 17.83
CA GLU A 698 -35.33 14.33 18.64
C GLU A 698 -36.19 15.20 17.71
N VAL A 699 -37.46 15.32 18.05
CA VAL A 699 -38.42 16.12 17.29
C VAL A 699 -38.22 17.59 17.65
N GLU A 700 -37.88 18.42 16.67
CA GLU A 700 -37.77 19.87 16.86
C GLU A 700 -39.16 20.51 16.86
N GLN A 701 -39.99 20.12 15.89
CA GLN A 701 -41.32 20.72 15.71
C GLN A 701 -42.24 19.81 14.89
N ILE A 702 -43.55 19.87 15.19
CA ILE A 702 -44.59 19.29 14.34
C ILE A 702 -45.15 20.39 13.43
N LEU A 703 -45.12 20.14 12.12
CA LEU A 703 -45.48 21.11 11.09
C LEU A 703 -46.88 20.91 10.55
N ASP A 704 -47.35 19.66 10.45
CA ASP A 704 -48.70 19.35 9.97
C ASP A 704 -49.20 17.98 10.48
N SER A 705 -50.49 17.68 10.33
CA SER A 705 -51.07 16.35 10.54
C SER A 705 -52.08 16.00 9.43
N LYS A 706 -52.19 14.71 9.11
CA LYS A 706 -53.12 14.17 8.10
C LYS A 706 -53.66 12.80 8.53
N VAL A 707 -54.80 12.41 7.93
CA VAL A 707 -55.34 11.06 8.04
C VAL A 707 -55.20 10.35 6.70
N ASP A 708 -54.57 9.17 6.69
CA ASP A 708 -54.50 8.29 5.53
C ASP A 708 -55.03 6.89 5.88
N HIS A 709 -56.22 6.58 5.36
CA HIS A 709 -56.92 5.33 5.64
C HIS A 709 -56.30 4.08 4.98
N HIS A 710 -55.22 4.22 4.20
CA HIS A 710 -54.50 3.08 3.61
C HIS A 710 -53.61 2.36 4.64
N TYR A 711 -53.37 2.96 5.81
CA TYR A 711 -52.49 2.45 6.85
C TYR A 711 -53.26 2.02 8.11
N ARG A 712 -52.66 1.09 8.87
CA ARG A 712 -53.27 0.51 10.08
C ARG A 712 -53.35 1.50 11.24
N ASP A 713 -52.39 2.43 11.31
CA ASP A 713 -52.48 3.66 12.10
C ASP A 713 -52.70 4.81 11.11
N PRO A 714 -53.92 5.36 11.03
CA PRO A 714 -54.28 6.28 9.96
C PRO A 714 -53.79 7.71 10.23
N LEU A 715 -53.31 8.03 11.45
CA LEU A 715 -52.91 9.39 11.82
C LEU A 715 -51.40 9.60 11.63
N PHE A 716 -51.03 10.60 10.83
CA PHE A 716 -49.64 10.96 10.56
C PHE A 716 -49.36 12.41 10.90
N TYR A 717 -48.13 12.68 11.34
CA TYR A 717 -47.58 14.01 11.61
C TYR A 717 -46.41 14.31 10.70
N LEU A 718 -46.32 15.52 10.17
CA LEU A 718 -45.15 16.01 9.45
C LEU A 718 -44.17 16.58 10.49
N VAL A 719 -43.03 15.93 10.62
CA VAL A 719 -42.06 16.16 11.70
C VAL A 719 -40.84 16.90 11.16
N ARG A 720 -40.40 17.92 11.88
CA ARG A 720 -39.07 18.54 11.75
C ARG A 720 -38.15 17.98 12.81
N TRP A 721 -36.96 17.57 12.42
CA TRP A 721 -35.98 16.90 13.27
C TRP A 721 -34.90 17.87 13.75
N VAL A 722 -34.50 17.76 15.03
CA VAL A 722 -33.47 18.64 15.62
C VAL A 722 -32.16 18.51 14.84
N GLY A 723 -31.67 19.65 14.34
CA GLY A 723 -30.40 19.72 13.59
C GLY A 723 -30.52 19.44 12.10
N TYR A 724 -31.73 19.23 11.56
CA TYR A 724 -31.96 18.95 10.14
C TYR A 724 -32.78 20.06 9.45
N GLY A 725 -32.44 20.35 8.20
CA GLY A 725 -33.13 21.35 7.39
C GLY A 725 -34.55 20.92 6.95
N PRO A 726 -35.35 21.85 6.37
CA PRO A 726 -36.73 21.58 5.93
C PRO A 726 -36.87 20.42 4.91
N ASP A 727 -35.80 20.11 4.18
CA ASP A 727 -35.77 19.02 3.19
C ASP A 727 -35.87 17.63 3.82
N HIS A 728 -35.63 17.52 5.13
CA HIS A 728 -35.69 16.27 5.89
C HIS A 728 -37.01 16.07 6.64
N ASN A 729 -38.00 16.94 6.45
CA ASN A 729 -39.29 16.78 7.11
C ASN A 729 -39.98 15.50 6.59
N SER A 730 -40.38 14.61 7.48
CA SER A 730 -41.02 13.34 7.12
C SER A 730 -42.39 13.17 7.77
N TRP A 731 -43.27 12.41 7.11
CA TRP A 731 -44.56 12.02 7.67
C TRP A 731 -44.39 10.78 8.53
N GLU A 732 -44.52 10.93 9.84
CA GLU A 732 -44.41 9.85 10.81
C GLU A 732 -45.79 9.46 11.35
N PRO A 733 -46.10 8.16 11.49
CA PRO A 733 -47.33 7.73 12.13
C PRO A 733 -47.33 8.14 13.61
N ALA A 734 -48.50 8.41 14.17
CA ALA A 734 -48.66 8.83 15.55
C ALA A 734 -48.01 7.83 16.55
N SER A 735 -48.03 6.53 16.22
CA SER A 735 -47.34 5.48 17.00
C SER A 735 -45.83 5.68 17.16
N ASN A 736 -45.16 6.40 16.26
CA ASN A 736 -43.71 6.62 16.30
C ASN A 736 -43.31 7.83 17.15
N LEU A 737 -44.27 8.65 17.60
CA LEU A 737 -44.04 9.91 18.32
C LEU A 737 -44.39 9.82 19.80
N THR A 738 -44.23 8.64 20.41
CA THR A 738 -44.54 8.39 21.83
C THR A 738 -43.76 9.27 22.80
N HIS A 739 -42.58 9.75 22.39
CA HIS A 739 -41.68 10.59 23.19
C HIS A 739 -41.86 12.10 22.94
N ALA A 740 -42.76 12.51 22.02
CA ALA A 740 -42.98 13.90 21.62
C ALA A 740 -44.41 14.40 21.95
N SER A 741 -45.03 13.88 23.02
CA SER A 741 -46.41 14.22 23.41
C SER A 741 -46.65 15.70 23.67
N ASP A 742 -45.64 16.40 24.19
CA ASP A 742 -45.73 17.83 24.52
C ASP A 742 -45.82 18.69 23.25
N LEU A 743 -45.03 18.35 22.23
CA LEU A 743 -45.03 19.02 20.92
C LEU A 743 -46.31 18.73 20.12
N ILE A 744 -46.87 17.52 20.24
CA ILE A 744 -48.18 17.18 19.67
C ILE A 744 -49.28 18.05 20.30
N THR A 745 -49.23 18.20 21.63
CA THR A 745 -50.21 19.00 22.37
C THR A 745 -50.09 20.48 22.00
N GLU A 746 -48.88 21.00 21.90
CA GLU A 746 -48.61 22.37 21.47
C GLU A 746 -49.12 22.62 20.03
N PHE A 747 -48.81 21.71 19.10
CA PHE A 747 -49.26 21.80 17.71
C PHE A 747 -50.79 21.83 17.60
N HIS A 748 -51.50 20.97 18.31
CA HIS A 748 -52.98 20.92 18.29
C HIS A 748 -53.64 22.08 19.04
N THR A 749 -52.96 22.63 20.05
CA THR A 749 -53.41 23.87 20.70
C THR A 749 -53.34 25.05 19.73
N ALA A 750 -52.30 25.10 18.89
CA ALA A 750 -52.15 26.12 17.85
C ALA A 750 -53.02 25.84 16.60
N ASN A 751 -53.33 24.57 16.30
CA ASN A 751 -54.03 24.14 15.09
C ASN A 751 -55.23 23.20 15.38
N PRO A 752 -56.30 23.70 16.04
CA PRO A 752 -57.40 22.85 16.52
C PRO A 752 -58.26 22.20 15.43
N THR A 753 -58.12 22.61 14.17
CA THR A 753 -58.87 22.05 13.02
C THR A 753 -58.15 20.90 12.33
N ARG A 754 -56.92 20.58 12.74
CA ARG A 754 -56.11 19.53 12.14
C ARG A 754 -56.40 18.17 12.79
N PRO A 755 -56.24 17.04 12.06
CA PRO A 755 -56.58 15.73 12.59
C PRO A 755 -55.76 15.37 13.84
N SER A 756 -56.43 15.01 14.93
CA SER A 756 -55.81 14.76 16.23
C SER A 756 -56.14 13.35 16.76
N PRO A 757 -55.39 12.83 17.76
CA PRO A 757 -55.62 11.50 18.32
C PRO A 757 -56.95 11.39 19.09
N THR A 758 -57.59 12.51 19.40
CA THR A 758 -58.81 12.61 20.22
C THR A 758 -60.10 12.76 19.41
N HIS A 759 -60.03 12.82 18.07
CA HIS A 759 -61.20 12.77 17.19
C HIS A 759 -61.31 11.42 16.48
N GLY A 760 -61.73 10.41 17.26
CA GLY A 760 -62.29 9.16 16.75
C GLY A 760 -63.82 9.20 16.75
#